data_AF-M7B4G1-F1
#
_entry.id   AF-M7B4G1-F1
#
_cell.length_a   1.000
_cell.length_b   1.000
_cell.length_c   1.000
_cell.angle_alpha   90.00
_cell.angle_beta   90.00
_cell.angle_gamma   90.00
#
_symmetry.space_group_name_H-M   'P 1'
#
loop_
_entity.id
_entity.type
_entity.pdbx_description
1 polymer ?
#
loop_
_entity_poly.entity_id
_entity_poly.type
_entity_poly.pdbx_seq_one_letter_code
_entity_poly.pdbx_strand_id
1 'polypeptide(L)'
;MEEKATVEPAFGYLQLQNAKSKELFFSAAGNIIGFKTEEESHLKTTSEQDNRTLEPGDCFLDDLPSSQLLYFEEMDKTLVDSRKSSGTKESANDMNSCLDKMLNQSSCHHNAEHTKINNELSPSTTSNISKRKSLKDHLKNTMTGNAKAQTPQVSRTKQLKEAVLSEEICVAKKTIETSSVDIGPFYGLPSKVRDLLVQFRGIEKLYEWQHTCLTLESLQQRKNLIYSLPTSGGKTLVAEILILQELLCRQKDVLMVLPYVAIVQEKVWALSSFGIELGFLVEEYAGSKGRFPPIKRRMKKSLYIATIEKGHSLVNSLIETGRVGDLGLVVVDELHMLGEGSRGATLEMILAKILYTSKTTQIIGMSATLNNVGDLQQFLQAEYYANNFRPVELKEYVKIQDSIYEVDNKAENGLTFSRLLNFKYSSNLQKMDPDHLIALVTEVIPNYSCLVFCSTKKNCENVAEMICKYLNKEYRNHREKEKQDLIKDLKNIGKGSLCPVLKRTIPFGIAYHHSGLTSDERKRIEEAYSAGVLCLLTCTSTLAAGVNLPARRVILRAPYVATKFLKKNQYKQMIGRAGRAGIDNAGESILIVQEKDKHLVQDLVNSPLENCYSNLFLEFTKGIQSLLLSLVGLKIARNPEEIYHFMCGTLFGVQQQFLSKEKSLSDITREALGCLIEKGLLKGKMTCEKEQKSQSNLEITQLGQATYKGSIDLAYCDALYRDLKKGLEGLVLESCLHLLYLTTPYDMTDHCRPDWMIYFRQFSQLNSVEQKVAAIVGVPESFITKKASGQAIKKDVDNGVVNRLYLSFVLYALLKETNIWNVSEKFNMSRGYVQNLLNSAASFASCVLHFSEELEEFWVYKALLTELTKRLTYCVKAELIPLMEVAGVLESRAKQLYDSGYKTLAHLANADPETLVKMIEHLSRRQARQIVSSAKITSVKHNIVVSAASSRKLRTLARGLSPGFLRFGGTRTDFLIFNPEKDSTLEERDFWEPQVNQGICGVRSIPTAVEELLLSQWPIQEKILLKEQYRKKYKNTTITKSTVDILYSFAKCSKLDLIFGLNALLRKGGLQWDSSNAQLLLDYCASQRYNMSWELGNEPNSFRKKSGIYIDGSQLGQDFIHLYHLLRTYSSYKNSKLYGPDVGQPRKNTQKLLKSYYVNGRSATREDFLSPEVLETFITAVKDVLQIVDGTVPGKKVWLGETSSAYGGGAPRLSNTYVAGFMWLDKLGLSARMGIDVVMRQVFYGAGTYHLVDANFEPLPVRIQ
;
A
#
# COMPACT_ATOMS: atom_id res chain seq x y z
N MET A 1 -17.77 21.32 62.40
CA MET A 1 -16.66 20.71 63.16
C MET A 1 -16.61 19.22 62.82
N GLU A 2 -15.52 18.55 63.17
CA GLU A 2 -15.36 17.08 63.21
C GLU A 2 -15.40 16.29 61.89
N GLU A 3 -14.21 16.24 61.28
CA GLU A 3 -13.46 15.01 60.91
C GLU A 3 -13.94 14.02 59.82
N LYS A 4 -13.04 13.08 59.49
CA LYS A 4 -13.05 12.18 58.33
C LYS A 4 -13.07 10.72 58.77
N ALA A 5 -13.66 9.84 57.96
CA ALA A 5 -13.22 8.44 57.85
C ALA A 5 -13.54 7.84 56.48
N THR A 6 -12.65 6.99 55.97
CA THR A 6 -12.81 6.13 54.79
C THR A 6 -13.00 4.66 55.22
N VAL A 7 -13.79 3.85 54.50
CA VAL A 7 -13.72 2.38 54.58
C VAL A 7 -14.28 1.72 53.31
N GLU A 8 -13.71 0.58 52.92
CA GLU A 8 -14.18 -0.28 51.81
C GLU A 8 -15.11 -1.41 52.33
N PRO A 9 -16.00 -1.98 51.48
CA PRO A 9 -16.66 -3.26 51.76
C PRO A 9 -16.09 -4.41 50.92
N ALA A 10 -15.52 -5.42 51.59
CA ALA A 10 -15.14 -6.70 50.97
C ALA A 10 -16.36 -7.65 50.83
N PHE A 11 -16.29 -8.60 49.89
CA PHE A 11 -17.30 -9.66 49.73
C PHE A 11 -16.83 -11.01 50.30
N GLY A 12 -17.71 -11.66 51.07
CA GLY A 12 -17.39 -12.86 51.84
C GLY A 12 -17.52 -14.20 51.10
N TYR A 13 -16.89 -15.22 51.68
CA TYR A 13 -17.02 -16.62 51.27
C TYR A 13 -18.28 -17.27 51.84
N LEU A 14 -18.80 -18.30 51.15
CA LEU A 14 -19.65 -19.33 51.73
C LEU A 14 -19.09 -20.71 51.34
N GLN A 15 -18.87 -21.56 52.35
CA GLN A 15 -18.48 -22.96 52.18
C GLN A 15 -19.71 -23.87 52.14
N LEU A 16 -19.61 -25.00 51.43
CA LEU A 16 -20.42 -26.18 51.67
C LEU A 16 -19.51 -27.42 51.67
N GLN A 17 -19.81 -28.37 52.55
CA GLN A 17 -18.99 -29.54 52.85
C GLN A 17 -19.46 -30.80 52.09
N ASN A 18 -18.82 -31.94 52.40
CA ASN A 18 -19.11 -33.32 51.97
C ASN A 18 -18.55 -33.71 50.58
N ALA A 19 -18.01 -34.92 50.37
CA ALA A 19 -17.73 -36.03 51.31
C ALA A 19 -16.44 -36.78 50.96
N LYS A 20 -16.00 -37.68 51.86
CA LYS A 20 -14.82 -38.54 51.72
C LYS A 20 -15.07 -39.70 50.75
N SER A 21 -14.03 -40.09 50.00
CA SER A 21 -13.72 -41.51 49.76
C SER A 21 -12.20 -41.68 49.68
N LYS A 22 -11.71 -42.84 50.13
CA LYS A 22 -10.32 -43.30 50.08
C LYS A 22 -10.35 -44.74 49.59
N GLU A 23 -9.40 -45.11 48.73
CA GLU A 23 -8.82 -46.45 48.45
C GLU A 23 -8.23 -46.35 47.03
N LEU A 24 -6.93 -46.47 46.75
CA LEU A 24 -5.76 -47.07 47.44
C LEU A 24 -5.72 -48.60 47.37
N PHE A 25 -5.29 -49.15 46.22
CA PHE A 25 -4.72 -50.50 46.15
C PHE A 25 -3.52 -50.62 45.18
N PHE A 26 -2.48 -51.25 45.71
CA PHE A 26 -1.29 -51.90 45.14
C PHE A 26 -0.99 -51.92 43.63
N SER A 27 0.20 -51.40 43.28
CA SER A 27 1.40 -52.20 42.98
C SER A 27 1.24 -53.60 42.35
N ALA A 28 1.79 -53.79 41.15
CA ALA A 28 2.46 -55.04 40.74
C ALA A 28 3.70 -54.71 39.88
N ALA A 29 4.80 -55.45 40.09
CA ALA A 29 6.02 -55.34 39.28
C ALA A 29 6.19 -56.62 38.42
N GLY A 30 6.89 -56.52 37.30
CA GLY A 30 7.10 -57.64 36.37
C GLY A 30 8.28 -57.43 35.43
N ASN A 31 9.49 -57.79 35.88
CA ASN A 31 10.62 -58.05 34.99
C ASN A 31 10.45 -59.40 34.29
N ILE A 32 11.00 -59.59 33.09
CA ILE A 32 11.79 -60.78 32.68
C ILE A 32 12.39 -60.62 31.26
N ILE A 33 13.73 -60.75 31.19
CA ILE A 33 14.61 -61.54 30.26
C ILE A 33 14.12 -61.76 28.80
N GLY A 34 14.94 -61.69 27.74
CA GLY A 34 16.39 -61.42 27.60
C GLY A 34 17.00 -61.98 26.29
N PHE A 35 18.34 -62.12 26.22
CA PHE A 35 19.20 -62.58 25.07
C PHE A 35 19.33 -61.56 23.89
N LYS A 36 20.48 -61.33 23.22
CA LYS A 36 21.63 -62.15 22.70
C LYS A 36 21.25 -62.99 21.44
N THR A 37 22.02 -63.08 20.35
CA THR A 37 23.22 -62.37 19.80
C THR A 37 23.16 -62.46 18.23
N GLU A 38 24.14 -62.51 17.31
CA GLU A 38 25.64 -62.56 17.15
C GLU A 38 25.98 -61.86 15.77
N GLU A 39 27.18 -61.36 15.45
CA GLU A 39 28.32 -61.93 14.63
C GLU A 39 27.96 -62.57 13.26
N GLU A 40 28.76 -62.60 12.16
CA GLU A 40 30.02 -61.96 11.62
C GLU A 40 30.12 -62.45 10.12
N SER A 41 30.84 -61.89 9.12
CA SER A 41 31.28 -60.51 8.76
C SER A 41 31.80 -60.46 7.29
N HIS A 42 33.11 -60.27 7.08
CA HIS A 42 33.94 -60.48 5.87
C HIS A 42 33.75 -59.50 4.68
N LEU A 43 34.65 -58.52 4.46
CA LEU A 43 36.00 -58.58 3.80
C LEU A 43 35.93 -58.54 2.25
N LYS A 44 36.74 -57.75 1.50
CA LYS A 44 37.78 -56.75 1.85
C LYS A 44 38.12 -55.80 0.66
N THR A 45 38.78 -54.68 0.98
CA THR A 45 39.72 -53.78 0.23
C THR A 45 40.19 -54.20 -1.19
N THR A 46 40.62 -53.31 -2.10
CA THR A 46 41.38 -52.02 -1.98
C THR A 46 40.83 -50.96 -2.99
N SER A 47 41.39 -49.81 -3.41
CA SER A 47 42.53 -48.88 -3.10
C SER A 47 42.35 -47.63 -4.01
N GLU A 48 42.77 -46.39 -3.71
CA GLU A 48 43.05 -45.67 -2.45
C GLU A 48 43.20 -44.14 -2.72
N GLN A 49 43.70 -43.37 -1.73
CA GLN A 49 44.31 -42.01 -1.73
C GLN A 49 44.17 -41.08 -2.97
N ASP A 50 43.66 -39.84 -2.77
CA ASP A 50 44.52 -38.73 -2.30
C ASP A 50 43.68 -37.56 -1.69
N ASN A 51 44.33 -36.65 -0.97
CA ASN A 51 43.71 -35.56 -0.19
C ASN A 51 43.41 -34.30 -1.01
N ARG A 52 42.31 -33.60 -0.65
CA ARG A 52 42.30 -32.13 -0.62
C ARG A 52 41.26 -31.56 0.36
N THR A 53 41.68 -30.55 1.09
CA THR A 53 40.90 -29.80 2.08
C THR A 53 39.74 -29.03 1.46
N LEU A 54 38.61 -28.99 2.16
CA LEU A 54 37.55 -28.01 1.94
C LEU A 54 37.85 -26.76 2.77
N GLU A 55 38.04 -25.63 2.10
CA GLU A 55 38.20 -24.32 2.75
C GLU A 55 36.85 -23.73 3.22
N PRO A 56 36.85 -22.73 4.13
CA PRO A 56 35.64 -22.08 4.60
C PRO A 56 34.88 -21.36 3.47
N GLY A 57 33.57 -21.19 3.61
CA GLY A 57 32.75 -20.46 2.63
C GLY A 57 32.94 -18.94 2.71
N ASP A 58 33.56 -18.36 1.67
CA ASP A 58 33.87 -16.92 1.59
C ASP A 58 32.65 -15.99 1.78
N CYS A 59 32.85 -14.96 2.62
CA CYS A 59 31.87 -13.89 2.80
C CYS A 59 32.04 -12.82 1.72
N PHE A 60 31.14 -12.78 0.75
CA PHE A 60 31.28 -12.04 -0.51
C PHE A 60 31.18 -10.49 -0.44
N LEU A 61 31.48 -9.86 0.71
CA LEU A 61 31.36 -8.42 0.93
C LEU A 61 32.69 -7.65 0.83
N ASP A 62 33.82 -8.27 1.16
CA ASP A 62 35.11 -7.56 1.35
C ASP A 62 35.83 -7.23 0.01
N ASP A 63 35.33 -7.74 -1.12
CA ASP A 63 35.94 -7.63 -2.45
C ASP A 63 35.40 -6.45 -3.29
N LEU A 64 34.70 -5.49 -2.64
CA LEU A 64 34.12 -4.30 -3.26
C LEU A 64 34.96 -3.04 -2.99
N PRO A 65 35.38 -2.29 -4.02
CA PRO A 65 36.10 -1.02 -3.82
C PRO A 65 35.26 -0.02 -3.02
N SER A 66 35.90 0.72 -2.12
CA SER A 66 35.25 1.69 -1.22
C SER A 66 34.44 2.76 -1.96
N SER A 67 34.83 3.17 -3.17
CA SER A 67 34.03 4.08 -4.02
C SER A 67 32.69 3.49 -4.48
N GLN A 68 32.59 2.16 -4.58
CA GLN A 68 31.35 1.46 -4.96
C GLN A 68 30.48 1.13 -3.75
N LEU A 69 31.08 0.78 -2.61
CA LEU A 69 30.36 0.73 -1.32
C LEU A 69 29.76 2.11 -1.01
N LEU A 70 30.55 3.18 -1.11
CA LEU A 70 30.07 4.55 -0.98
C LEU A 70 28.96 4.89 -2.00
N TYR A 71 28.97 4.38 -3.23
CA TYR A 71 27.84 4.61 -4.15
C TYR A 71 26.55 3.91 -3.69
N PHE A 72 26.62 2.68 -3.17
CA PHE A 72 25.44 2.02 -2.62
C PHE A 72 24.97 2.68 -1.32
N GLU A 73 25.90 3.01 -0.41
CA GLU A 73 25.60 3.82 0.77
C GLU A 73 25.09 5.20 0.42
N GLU A 74 25.52 5.84 -0.66
CA GLU A 74 25.00 7.15 -1.11
C GLU A 74 23.68 7.02 -1.87
N MET A 75 23.34 5.86 -2.43
CA MET A 75 21.98 5.59 -2.93
C MET A 75 21.00 5.35 -1.78
N ASP A 76 21.43 4.64 -0.74
CA ASP A 76 20.59 4.45 0.46
C ASP A 76 20.63 5.69 1.38
N LYS A 77 21.70 6.49 1.39
CA LYS A 77 21.73 7.84 1.98
C LYS A 77 20.97 8.85 1.12
N THR A 78 20.86 8.77 -0.20
CA THR A 78 19.95 9.68 -0.95
C THR A 78 18.47 9.33 -0.77
N LEU A 79 18.14 8.15 -0.22
CA LEU A 79 16.82 7.86 0.37
C LEU A 79 16.62 8.49 1.78
N VAL A 80 17.68 9.01 2.40
CA VAL A 80 17.71 9.64 3.74
C VAL A 80 17.93 11.16 3.67
N ASP A 81 18.86 11.64 2.85
CA ASP A 81 19.32 13.04 2.75
C ASP A 81 18.48 13.89 1.81
N SER A 82 17.60 13.27 1.00
CA SER A 82 16.43 13.98 0.46
C SER A 82 15.44 14.43 1.55
N ARG A 83 15.78 14.28 2.84
CA ARG A 83 15.03 14.74 4.01
C ARG A 83 15.77 15.80 4.85
N LYS A 84 17.00 16.24 4.50
CA LYS A 84 17.77 17.23 5.29
C LYS A 84 18.65 18.18 4.46
N SER A 85 18.12 19.34 4.08
CA SER A 85 18.96 20.50 3.71
C SER A 85 18.21 21.85 3.88
N SER A 86 18.07 22.33 5.11
CA SER A 86 17.63 23.71 5.39
C SER A 86 18.04 24.17 6.80
N GLY A 87 18.94 25.15 6.87
CA GLY A 87 19.51 25.68 8.11
C GLY A 87 20.82 24.97 8.55
N THR A 88 21.84 25.67 9.05
CA THR A 88 21.93 27.10 9.39
C THR A 88 23.34 27.70 9.27
N LYS A 89 23.38 28.96 8.80
CA LYS A 89 24.26 30.08 9.20
C LYS A 89 25.78 29.90 9.25
N GLU A 90 26.45 30.60 8.34
CA GLU A 90 27.46 31.66 8.60
C GLU A 90 27.58 32.47 7.30
N SER A 91 27.89 33.77 7.27
CA SER A 91 27.84 34.84 8.28
C SER A 91 27.43 36.14 7.57
N ALA A 92 26.99 37.18 8.28
CA ALA A 92 26.50 38.42 7.66
C ALA A 92 27.56 39.53 7.68
N ASN A 93 27.65 40.31 6.59
CA ASN A 93 28.08 41.71 6.59
C ASN A 93 27.63 42.42 5.30
N ASP A 94 27.70 43.76 5.35
CA ASP A 94 27.56 44.74 4.27
C ASP A 94 26.20 44.88 3.57
N MET A 95 25.46 45.82 4.14
CA MET A 95 24.15 46.36 3.79
C MET A 95 24.07 47.14 2.46
N ASN A 96 22.82 47.32 2.00
CA ASN A 96 22.29 48.48 1.26
C ASN A 96 22.78 48.76 -0.17
N SER A 97 21.94 48.39 -1.16
CA SER A 97 21.19 49.30 -2.06
C SER A 97 20.80 48.58 -3.38
N CYS A 98 19.72 48.92 -4.09
CA CYS A 98 18.58 49.79 -3.79
C CYS A 98 17.29 49.17 -4.35
N LEU A 99 16.12 49.72 -3.99
CA LEU A 99 14.82 49.30 -4.54
C LEU A 99 14.51 49.94 -5.90
N ASP A 100 13.48 49.44 -6.58
CA ASP A 100 13.04 49.83 -7.92
C ASP A 100 12.85 51.34 -8.14
N LYS A 101 13.21 51.79 -9.36
CA LYS A 101 12.29 52.58 -10.20
C LYS A 101 12.70 52.58 -11.67
N MET A 102 11.85 52.00 -12.51
CA MET A 102 11.81 52.33 -13.94
C MET A 102 11.12 53.68 -14.14
N LEU A 103 11.60 54.51 -15.08
CA LEU A 103 10.93 54.74 -16.36
C LEU A 103 11.61 55.87 -17.18
N ASN A 104 11.79 55.60 -18.48
CA ASN A 104 11.92 56.58 -19.58
C ASN A 104 13.20 57.46 -19.62
N GLN A 105 13.69 57.92 -20.78
CA GLN A 105 13.10 57.91 -22.14
C GLN A 105 14.16 57.78 -23.28
N SER A 106 13.67 57.67 -24.52
CA SER A 106 14.33 57.68 -25.86
C SER A 106 15.33 58.83 -26.12
N SER A 107 16.24 58.86 -27.11
CA SER A 107 16.56 58.03 -28.33
C SER A 107 17.97 58.42 -28.86
N CYS A 108 18.66 57.72 -29.79
CA CYS A 108 18.51 57.85 -31.26
C CYS A 108 19.41 56.92 -32.13
N HIS A 109 18.94 56.68 -33.36
CA HIS A 109 19.48 56.12 -34.61
C HIS A 109 20.98 55.77 -34.90
N HIS A 110 21.15 54.54 -35.41
CA HIS A 110 21.74 54.09 -36.70
C HIS A 110 23.20 54.36 -37.17
N ASN A 111 23.63 53.42 -38.05
CA ASN A 111 24.73 53.44 -39.04
C ASN A 111 26.17 53.31 -38.52
N ALA A 112 27.12 52.66 -39.21
CA ALA A 112 27.04 51.64 -40.27
C ALA A 112 28.36 50.84 -40.38
N GLU A 113 28.30 49.70 -41.10
CA GLU A 113 29.33 48.85 -41.74
C GLU A 113 30.87 48.96 -41.49
N HIS A 114 31.52 47.78 -41.61
CA HIS A 114 32.88 47.46 -42.12
C HIS A 114 34.00 48.53 -42.18
N THR A 115 35.29 48.20 -41.93
CA THR A 115 36.09 47.25 -42.76
C THR A 115 37.42 46.83 -42.06
N LYS A 116 38.12 45.84 -42.62
CA LYS A 116 39.46 45.34 -42.22
C LYS A 116 40.61 46.26 -42.68
N ILE A 117 41.76 46.19 -42.01
CA ILE A 117 43.17 46.10 -42.53
C ILE A 117 44.07 45.95 -41.27
N ASN A 118 44.97 44.98 -41.08
CA ASN A 118 46.10 44.41 -41.85
C ASN A 118 47.47 45.07 -41.58
N ASN A 119 48.53 44.25 -41.70
CA ASN A 119 49.97 44.48 -41.48
C ASN A 119 50.41 44.30 -40.00
N GLU A 120 51.26 43.34 -39.62
CA GLU A 120 52.60 42.92 -40.10
C GLU A 120 53.75 43.81 -39.60
N LEU A 121 54.49 43.34 -38.58
CA LEU A 121 55.94 43.06 -38.63
C LEU A 121 56.46 42.63 -37.25
N SER A 122 57.64 41.98 -37.24
CA SER A 122 58.36 41.46 -36.07
C SER A 122 59.88 41.62 -36.31
N PRO A 123 60.79 41.36 -35.35
CA PRO A 123 60.62 41.08 -33.92
C PRO A 123 61.55 41.94 -33.01
N SER A 124 61.35 41.90 -31.69
CA SER A 124 62.43 42.14 -30.71
C SER A 124 62.17 41.45 -29.36
N THR A 125 63.26 41.12 -28.65
CA THR A 125 63.28 40.54 -27.29
C THR A 125 62.82 41.57 -26.24
N THR A 126 62.12 41.21 -25.16
CA THR A 126 62.64 40.39 -24.04
C THR A 126 61.55 39.69 -23.20
N SER A 127 61.99 38.75 -22.34
CA SER A 127 61.34 38.27 -21.09
C SER A 127 59.81 38.36 -20.98
N ASN A 128 59.09 37.27 -21.31
CA ASN A 128 57.68 37.12 -20.95
C ASN A 128 57.48 36.12 -19.79
N ILE A 129 57.02 36.65 -18.65
CA ILE A 129 56.56 35.89 -17.50
C ILE A 129 55.43 34.93 -17.92
N SER A 130 55.42 33.72 -17.36
CA SER A 130 54.49 32.65 -17.75
C SER A 130 53.03 32.98 -17.37
N LYS A 131 52.32 33.68 -18.27
CA LYS A 131 50.86 33.78 -18.25
C LYS A 131 50.27 32.37 -18.38
N ARG A 132 49.89 31.77 -17.24
CA ARG A 132 49.06 30.55 -17.19
C ARG A 132 47.80 30.80 -18.01
N LYS A 133 47.75 30.25 -19.23
CA LYS A 133 46.54 30.24 -20.07
C LYS A 133 45.44 29.56 -19.26
N SER A 134 44.22 30.09 -19.29
CA SER A 134 43.14 29.48 -18.52
C SER A 134 42.90 28.05 -19.01
N LEU A 135 42.59 27.14 -18.10
CA LEU A 135 42.19 25.77 -18.45
C LEU A 135 40.99 25.78 -19.43
N LYS A 136 40.14 26.81 -19.31
CA LYS A 136 39.06 27.17 -20.24
C LYS A 136 39.55 27.46 -21.67
N ASP A 137 40.67 28.17 -21.84
CA ASP A 137 41.22 28.53 -23.16
C ASP A 137 41.88 27.33 -23.83
N HIS A 138 42.52 26.46 -23.04
CA HIS A 138 43.13 25.24 -23.56
C HIS A 138 42.05 24.26 -24.06
N LEU A 139 41.03 23.97 -23.24
CA LEU A 139 39.86 23.17 -23.63
C LEU A 139 39.14 23.76 -24.86
N LYS A 140 38.95 25.08 -24.91
CA LYS A 140 38.35 25.78 -26.05
C LYS A 140 39.17 25.58 -27.32
N ASN A 141 40.50 25.66 -27.26
CA ASN A 141 41.36 25.47 -28.42
C ASN A 141 41.36 24.00 -28.90
N THR A 142 41.46 23.03 -27.99
CA THR A 142 41.41 21.59 -28.34
C THR A 142 40.06 21.24 -28.98
N MET A 143 38.95 21.64 -28.38
CA MET A 143 37.61 21.37 -28.94
C MET A 143 37.34 22.12 -30.25
N THR A 144 37.79 23.37 -30.41
CA THR A 144 37.63 24.10 -31.69
C THR A 144 38.58 23.62 -32.79
N GLY A 145 39.67 22.92 -32.44
CA GLY A 145 40.48 22.14 -33.38
C GLY A 145 39.77 20.86 -33.84
N ASN A 146 39.18 20.11 -32.90
CA ASN A 146 38.51 18.84 -33.19
C ASN A 146 37.12 19.02 -33.84
N ALA A 147 36.43 20.14 -33.62
CA ALA A 147 35.15 20.46 -34.25
C ALA A 147 35.25 21.03 -35.68
N LYS A 148 36.46 21.31 -36.20
CA LYS A 148 36.69 21.89 -37.55
C LYS A 148 36.73 20.87 -38.69
N ALA A 149 36.09 19.71 -38.54
CA ALA A 149 35.89 18.78 -39.65
C ALA A 149 35.01 19.42 -40.74
N GLN A 150 35.44 19.35 -42.00
CA GLN A 150 34.70 19.96 -43.12
C GLN A 150 33.44 19.16 -43.46
N THR A 151 32.29 19.59 -42.95
CA THR A 151 30.99 19.13 -43.44
C THR A 151 30.72 19.70 -44.84
N PRO A 152 30.23 18.90 -45.80
CA PRO A 152 29.71 19.41 -47.07
C PRO A 152 28.57 20.42 -46.86
N GLN A 153 28.32 21.27 -47.86
CA GLN A 153 27.43 22.43 -47.76
C GLN A 153 26.05 22.11 -47.15
N VAL A 154 25.68 22.85 -46.10
CA VAL A 154 24.41 22.68 -45.38
C VAL A 154 23.27 23.26 -46.20
N SER A 155 22.25 22.44 -46.49
CA SER A 155 21.08 22.88 -47.25
C SER A 155 20.04 23.61 -46.39
N ARG A 156 19.30 24.52 -47.04
CA ARG A 156 18.18 25.34 -46.51
C ARG A 156 17.12 24.52 -45.76
N THR A 157 17.04 23.23 -46.04
CA THR A 157 16.16 22.23 -45.44
C THR A 157 16.38 22.01 -43.94
N LYS A 158 17.57 22.34 -43.37
CA LYS A 158 17.79 22.17 -41.92
C LYS A 158 17.08 23.24 -41.08
N GLN A 159 17.18 24.51 -41.48
CA GLN A 159 16.52 25.62 -40.78
C GLN A 159 15.00 25.47 -40.79
N LEU A 160 14.41 25.03 -41.92
CA LEU A 160 12.98 24.71 -42.00
C LEU A 160 12.57 23.57 -41.04
N LYS A 161 13.43 22.56 -40.84
CA LYS A 161 13.15 21.48 -39.88
C LYS A 161 13.26 21.92 -38.42
N GLU A 162 14.25 22.77 -38.09
CA GLU A 162 14.37 23.33 -36.74
C GLU A 162 13.20 24.28 -36.41
N ALA A 163 12.74 25.08 -37.40
CA ALA A 163 11.54 25.91 -37.28
C ALA A 163 10.27 25.06 -37.04
N VAL A 164 9.98 24.11 -37.94
CA VAL A 164 8.81 23.22 -37.81
C VAL A 164 8.85 22.41 -36.51
N LEU A 165 10.01 21.93 -36.07
CA LEU A 165 10.12 21.22 -34.79
C LEU A 165 9.82 22.15 -33.60
N SER A 166 10.24 23.42 -33.66
CA SER A 166 9.92 24.42 -32.63
C SER A 166 8.44 24.80 -32.60
N GLU A 167 7.78 24.88 -33.78
CA GLU A 167 6.34 25.07 -33.88
C GLU A 167 5.57 23.84 -33.39
N GLU A 168 5.93 22.62 -33.80
CA GLU A 168 5.29 21.38 -33.32
C GLU A 168 5.44 21.22 -31.79
N ILE A 169 6.57 21.62 -31.20
CA ILE A 169 6.76 21.65 -29.74
C ILE A 169 5.91 22.75 -29.08
N CYS A 170 5.78 23.92 -29.70
CA CYS A 170 4.92 25.01 -29.22
C CYS A 170 3.43 24.61 -29.28
N VAL A 171 2.99 24.01 -30.38
CA VAL A 171 1.64 23.45 -30.57
C VAL A 171 1.39 22.30 -29.60
N ALA A 172 2.36 21.41 -29.37
CA ALA A 172 2.22 20.33 -28.39
C ALA A 172 2.06 20.87 -26.96
N LYS A 173 2.85 21.88 -26.56
CA LYS A 173 2.67 22.57 -25.27
C LYS A 173 1.30 23.23 -25.17
N LYS A 174 0.91 24.02 -26.17
CA LYS A 174 -0.43 24.62 -26.23
C LYS A 174 -1.54 23.58 -26.16
N THR A 175 -1.44 22.45 -26.85
CA THR A 175 -2.48 21.40 -26.82
C THR A 175 -2.56 20.69 -25.47
N ILE A 176 -1.47 20.64 -24.70
CA ILE A 176 -1.45 20.16 -23.31
C ILE A 176 -2.03 21.22 -22.35
N GLU A 177 -1.88 22.50 -22.64
CA GLU A 177 -2.45 23.62 -21.87
C GLU A 177 -3.92 23.93 -22.25
N THR A 178 -4.35 23.59 -23.47
CA THR A 178 -5.70 23.85 -24.01
C THR A 178 -6.54 22.58 -24.17
N SER A 179 -6.23 21.49 -23.46
CA SER A 179 -7.25 20.50 -23.13
C SER A 179 -8.19 21.12 -22.09
N SER A 180 -9.12 21.95 -22.55
CA SER A 180 -10.05 22.71 -21.71
C SER A 180 -10.76 21.77 -20.74
N VAL A 181 -10.58 21.99 -19.44
CA VAL A 181 -11.32 21.24 -18.42
C VAL A 181 -12.80 21.57 -18.59
N ASP A 182 -13.60 20.56 -18.95
CA ASP A 182 -15.06 20.62 -18.86
C ASP A 182 -15.44 20.73 -17.38
N ILE A 183 -15.45 21.97 -16.85
CA ILE A 183 -16.05 22.29 -15.55
C ILE A 183 -17.56 22.34 -15.78
N GLY A 184 -18.13 21.15 -15.97
CA GLY A 184 -19.50 20.96 -16.44
C GLY A 184 -20.56 21.51 -15.48
N PRO A 185 -21.82 21.66 -15.97
CA PRO A 185 -22.90 22.26 -15.20
C PRO A 185 -23.35 21.43 -13.98
N PHE A 186 -22.81 20.21 -13.79
CA PHE A 186 -23.12 19.35 -12.66
C PHE A 186 -22.26 19.72 -11.44
N TYR A 187 -22.61 20.80 -10.74
CA TYR A 187 -21.92 21.27 -9.53
C TYR A 187 -20.40 21.45 -9.70
N GLY A 188 -19.96 21.96 -10.87
CA GLY A 188 -18.54 22.16 -11.17
C GLY A 188 -17.73 20.88 -11.40
N LEU A 189 -18.39 19.76 -11.68
CA LEU A 189 -17.77 18.49 -12.10
C LEU A 189 -17.93 18.27 -13.62
N PRO A 190 -16.99 17.55 -14.26
CA PRO A 190 -17.13 17.15 -15.65
C PRO A 190 -18.41 16.36 -15.92
N SER A 191 -19.01 16.59 -17.09
CA SER A 191 -20.21 15.92 -17.58
C SER A 191 -20.19 14.39 -17.38
N LYS A 192 -19.06 13.74 -17.70
CA LYS A 192 -18.82 12.29 -17.48
C LYS A 192 -19.14 11.83 -16.06
N VAL A 193 -18.96 12.65 -15.02
CA VAL A 193 -19.19 12.24 -13.63
C VAL A 193 -20.68 12.00 -13.36
N ARG A 194 -21.57 12.85 -13.88
CA ARG A 194 -23.03 12.65 -13.83
C ARG A 194 -23.41 11.34 -14.51
N ASP A 195 -22.86 11.10 -15.69
CA ASP A 195 -23.21 9.94 -16.52
C ASP A 195 -22.74 8.63 -15.86
N LEU A 196 -21.59 8.64 -15.17
CA LEU A 196 -21.13 7.53 -14.32
C LEU A 196 -21.97 7.35 -13.04
N LEU A 197 -22.54 8.41 -12.45
CA LEU A 197 -23.46 8.29 -11.32
C LEU A 197 -24.77 7.61 -11.73
N VAL A 198 -25.30 7.92 -12.92
CA VAL A 198 -26.41 7.18 -13.52
C VAL A 198 -25.99 5.74 -13.79
N GLN A 199 -24.88 5.51 -14.51
CA GLN A 199 -24.45 4.16 -14.94
C GLN A 199 -24.10 3.21 -13.77
N PHE A 200 -23.44 3.68 -12.71
CA PHE A 200 -22.95 2.83 -11.62
C PHE A 200 -23.85 2.80 -10.38
N ARG A 201 -24.79 3.76 -10.25
CA ARG A 201 -25.65 3.92 -9.06
C ARG A 201 -27.13 4.18 -9.34
N GLY A 202 -27.53 4.49 -10.58
CA GLY A 202 -28.92 4.78 -10.95
C GLY A 202 -29.45 6.11 -10.39
N ILE A 203 -28.56 7.09 -10.15
CA ILE A 203 -28.93 8.37 -9.53
C ILE A 203 -29.11 9.43 -10.62
N GLU A 204 -30.36 9.74 -10.96
CA GLU A 204 -30.72 10.73 -11.99
C GLU A 204 -30.92 12.14 -11.41
N LYS A 205 -31.58 12.26 -10.24
CA LYS A 205 -31.79 13.54 -9.53
C LYS A 205 -31.32 13.44 -8.08
N LEU A 206 -30.78 14.53 -7.55
CA LEU A 206 -30.48 14.70 -6.12
C LEU A 206 -31.74 15.15 -5.36
N TYR A 207 -31.77 14.93 -4.04
CA TYR A 207 -32.79 15.53 -3.16
C TYR A 207 -32.58 17.04 -3.05
N GLU A 208 -33.67 17.81 -2.83
CA GLU A 208 -33.61 19.27 -2.70
C GLU A 208 -32.60 19.72 -1.64
N TRP A 209 -32.55 19.05 -0.47
CA TRP A 209 -31.57 19.37 0.57
C TRP A 209 -30.12 19.18 0.11
N GLN A 210 -29.85 18.17 -0.73
CA GLN A 210 -28.50 17.91 -1.28
C GLN A 210 -28.11 19.01 -2.26
N HIS A 211 -29.06 19.46 -3.09
CA HIS A 211 -28.87 20.63 -3.96
C HIS A 211 -28.57 21.87 -3.13
N THR A 212 -29.43 22.23 -2.16
CA THR A 212 -29.21 23.39 -1.27
C THR A 212 -27.85 23.34 -0.59
N CYS A 213 -27.49 22.20 -0.01
CA CYS A 213 -26.21 21.99 0.66
C CYS A 213 -25.01 22.19 -0.28
N LEU A 214 -25.04 21.61 -1.49
CA LEU A 214 -23.99 21.79 -2.50
C LEU A 214 -23.90 23.21 -3.08
N THR A 215 -24.99 23.99 -3.02
CA THR A 215 -25.02 25.39 -3.50
C THR A 215 -24.60 26.43 -2.46
N LEU A 216 -24.38 26.05 -1.19
CA LEU A 216 -24.01 26.99 -0.12
C LEU A 216 -22.79 27.85 -0.48
N GLU A 217 -22.89 29.16 -0.28
CA GLU A 217 -21.80 30.11 -0.53
C GLU A 217 -20.53 29.75 0.25
N SER A 218 -20.68 29.19 1.45
CA SER A 218 -19.59 28.72 2.29
C SER A 218 -18.77 27.59 1.67
N LEU A 219 -19.38 26.68 0.91
CA LEU A 219 -18.64 25.67 0.13
C LEU A 219 -17.92 26.30 -1.07
N GLN A 220 -18.51 27.31 -1.71
CA GLN A 220 -17.85 28.08 -2.77
C GLN A 220 -16.59 28.79 -2.23
N GLN A 221 -16.71 29.38 -1.03
CA GLN A 221 -15.62 29.99 -0.26
C GLN A 221 -14.64 28.98 0.39
N ARG A 222 -14.86 27.66 0.25
CA ARG A 222 -14.10 26.57 0.90
C ARG A 222 -14.03 26.64 2.44
N LYS A 223 -15.03 27.21 3.11
CA LYS A 223 -15.15 27.09 4.58
C LYS A 223 -15.33 25.63 4.98
N ASN A 224 -14.94 25.30 6.21
CA ASN A 224 -15.25 24.00 6.79
C ASN A 224 -16.77 23.89 7.01
N LEU A 225 -17.34 22.71 6.86
CA LEU A 225 -18.79 22.48 6.97
C LEU A 225 -19.08 21.25 7.84
N ILE A 226 -19.98 21.42 8.81
CA ILE A 226 -20.63 20.33 9.53
C ILE A 226 -22.05 20.21 8.95
N TYR A 227 -22.44 19.04 8.44
CA TYR A 227 -23.83 18.79 8.04
C TYR A 227 -24.48 17.61 8.74
N SER A 228 -25.70 17.86 9.20
CA SER A 228 -26.42 17.07 10.21
C SER A 228 -27.78 16.67 9.67
N LEU A 229 -27.96 15.37 9.43
CA LEU A 229 -29.21 14.78 8.93
C LEU A 229 -29.46 13.39 9.54
N PRO A 230 -30.72 12.95 9.65
CA PRO A 230 -31.07 11.59 10.03
C PRO A 230 -30.34 10.49 9.23
N THR A 231 -30.25 9.30 9.83
CA THR A 231 -29.88 8.07 9.13
C THR A 231 -30.86 7.83 7.97
N SER A 232 -30.37 7.28 6.86
CA SER A 232 -31.04 7.19 5.53
C SER A 232 -31.22 8.50 4.73
N GLY A 233 -30.92 9.68 5.29
CA GLY A 233 -31.11 10.98 4.60
C GLY A 233 -30.30 11.21 3.30
N GLY A 234 -29.30 10.37 3.00
CA GLY A 234 -28.47 10.47 1.80
C GLY A 234 -27.13 11.21 1.96
N LYS A 235 -26.62 11.32 3.20
CA LYS A 235 -25.44 12.14 3.57
C LYS A 235 -24.19 11.92 2.72
N THR A 236 -23.83 10.65 2.44
CA THR A 236 -22.56 10.31 1.79
C THR A 236 -22.42 10.85 0.36
N LEU A 237 -23.54 11.02 -0.37
CA LEU A 237 -23.50 11.44 -1.77
C LEU A 237 -22.98 12.88 -1.95
N VAL A 238 -23.28 13.77 -0.99
CA VAL A 238 -22.74 15.13 -0.95
C VAL A 238 -21.23 15.09 -0.76
N ALA A 239 -20.74 14.30 0.21
CA ALA A 239 -19.30 14.10 0.42
C ALA A 239 -18.61 13.49 -0.81
N GLU A 240 -19.22 12.51 -1.49
CA GLU A 240 -18.65 11.91 -2.71
C GLU A 240 -18.53 12.91 -3.86
N ILE A 241 -19.47 13.84 -4.01
CA ILE A 241 -19.39 14.95 -4.97
C ILE A 241 -18.23 15.89 -4.63
N LEU A 242 -18.09 16.29 -3.35
CA LEU A 242 -16.98 17.14 -2.88
C LEU A 242 -15.61 16.47 -3.03
N ILE A 243 -15.52 15.16 -2.73
CA ILE A 243 -14.32 14.34 -2.95
C ILE A 243 -13.89 14.38 -4.43
N LEU A 244 -14.84 14.21 -5.36
CA LEU A 244 -14.56 14.24 -6.80
C LEU A 244 -14.16 15.65 -7.27
N GLN A 245 -14.73 16.72 -6.72
CA GLN A 245 -14.33 18.10 -7.04
C GLN A 245 -12.87 18.38 -6.64
N GLU A 246 -12.46 17.93 -5.45
CA GLU A 246 -11.10 18.15 -4.95
C GLU A 246 -10.06 17.33 -5.73
N LEU A 247 -10.36 16.06 -6.05
CA LEU A 247 -9.49 15.17 -6.84
C LEU A 247 -9.33 15.65 -8.29
N LEU A 248 -10.44 16.00 -8.96
CA LEU A 248 -10.46 16.25 -10.41
C LEU A 248 -10.20 17.72 -10.75
N CYS A 249 -10.92 18.64 -10.10
CA CYS A 249 -10.91 20.06 -10.46
C CYS A 249 -9.84 20.85 -9.71
N ARG A 250 -9.53 20.48 -8.46
CA ARG A 250 -8.50 21.14 -7.62
C ARG A 250 -7.15 20.41 -7.60
N GLN A 251 -7.10 19.18 -8.08
CA GLN A 251 -5.87 18.37 -8.21
C GLN A 251 -5.10 18.23 -6.88
N LYS A 252 -5.82 17.86 -5.81
CA LYS A 252 -5.29 17.59 -4.47
C LYS A 252 -5.61 16.15 -4.02
N ASP A 253 -4.82 15.62 -3.09
CA ASP A 253 -5.13 14.35 -2.41
C ASP A 253 -6.30 14.57 -1.42
N VAL A 254 -7.03 13.50 -1.09
CA VAL A 254 -8.23 13.55 -0.23
C VAL A 254 -8.22 12.41 0.79
N LEU A 255 -8.66 12.69 2.02
CA LEU A 255 -8.78 11.70 3.10
C LEU A 255 -10.25 11.54 3.52
N MET A 256 -10.78 10.33 3.44
CA MET A 256 -12.08 9.96 4.00
C MET A 256 -11.88 9.08 5.24
N VAL A 257 -12.21 9.62 6.41
CA VAL A 257 -12.14 8.93 7.71
C VAL A 257 -13.50 8.30 8.00
N LEU A 258 -13.48 7.00 8.28
CA LEU A 258 -14.66 6.17 8.53
C LEU A 258 -14.52 5.41 9.86
N PRO A 259 -15.61 5.15 10.59
CA PRO A 259 -15.52 4.58 11.93
C PRO A 259 -15.30 3.06 12.00
N TYR A 260 -15.46 2.32 10.90
CA TYR A 260 -15.34 0.85 10.86
C TYR A 260 -14.75 0.33 9.55
N VAL A 261 -13.94 -0.73 9.64
CA VAL A 261 -13.30 -1.43 8.49
C VAL A 261 -14.31 -1.85 7.40
N ALA A 262 -15.52 -2.28 7.80
CA ALA A 262 -16.57 -2.67 6.86
C ALA A 262 -17.01 -1.51 5.95
N ILE A 263 -17.21 -0.30 6.51
CA ILE A 263 -17.57 0.89 5.72
C ILE A 263 -16.39 1.29 4.83
N VAL A 264 -15.14 1.22 5.31
CA VAL A 264 -13.95 1.48 4.48
C VAL A 264 -13.95 0.59 3.24
N GLN A 265 -14.19 -0.71 3.40
CA GLN A 265 -14.22 -1.66 2.28
C GLN A 265 -15.42 -1.42 1.34
N GLU A 266 -16.59 -1.07 1.88
CA GLU A 266 -17.75 -0.64 1.09
C GLU A 266 -17.41 0.58 0.20
N LYS A 267 -16.83 1.63 0.78
CA LYS A 267 -16.50 2.86 0.03
C LYS A 267 -15.34 2.67 -0.94
N VAL A 268 -14.34 1.86 -0.60
CA VAL A 268 -13.27 1.46 -1.54
C VAL A 268 -13.89 0.76 -2.75
N TRP A 269 -14.73 -0.26 -2.56
CA TRP A 269 -15.38 -0.95 -3.70
C TRP A 269 -16.34 -0.05 -4.50
N ALA A 270 -17.02 0.90 -3.83
CA ALA A 270 -17.94 1.83 -4.48
C ALA A 270 -17.23 2.92 -5.29
N LEU A 271 -16.03 3.34 -4.90
CA LEU A 271 -15.29 4.44 -5.53
C LEU A 271 -14.14 3.98 -6.44
N SER A 272 -13.63 2.74 -6.32
CA SER A 272 -12.62 2.20 -7.25
C SER A 272 -13.06 2.22 -8.72
N SER A 273 -14.34 2.00 -9.01
CA SER A 273 -14.86 2.08 -10.39
C SER A 273 -14.82 3.51 -10.95
N PHE A 274 -15.05 4.52 -10.10
CA PHE A 274 -14.90 5.92 -10.48
C PHE A 274 -13.43 6.31 -10.64
N GLY A 275 -12.53 5.80 -9.79
CA GLY A 275 -11.08 6.05 -9.91
C GLY A 275 -10.47 5.54 -11.23
N ILE A 276 -10.91 4.38 -11.71
CA ILE A 276 -10.50 3.84 -13.01
C ILE A 276 -10.97 4.76 -14.15
N GLU A 277 -12.25 5.15 -14.17
CA GLU A 277 -12.86 5.93 -15.26
C GLU A 277 -12.50 7.42 -15.26
N LEU A 278 -12.14 7.98 -14.10
CA LEU A 278 -11.86 9.41 -13.90
C LEU A 278 -10.39 9.69 -13.57
N GLY A 279 -9.55 8.64 -13.49
CA GLY A 279 -8.10 8.75 -13.48
C GLY A 279 -7.42 8.82 -12.10
N PHE A 280 -8.15 8.92 -10.99
CA PHE A 280 -7.58 8.98 -9.63
C PHE A 280 -7.32 7.59 -9.01
N LEU A 281 -6.52 7.54 -7.94
CA LEU A 281 -6.25 6.32 -7.17
C LEU A 281 -7.14 6.25 -5.93
N VAL A 282 -7.53 5.05 -5.52
CA VAL A 282 -8.23 4.78 -4.26
C VAL A 282 -7.37 3.82 -3.44
N GLU A 283 -6.98 4.21 -2.22
CA GLU A 283 -6.12 3.41 -1.35
C GLU A 283 -6.82 3.05 -0.03
N GLU A 284 -6.82 1.76 0.33
CA GLU A 284 -7.46 1.20 1.53
C GLU A 284 -6.50 1.24 2.73
N TYR A 285 -6.83 2.06 3.75
CA TYR A 285 -6.07 2.22 4.99
C TYR A 285 -6.87 1.66 6.18
N ALA A 286 -7.01 0.34 6.25
CA ALA A 286 -7.79 -0.35 7.29
C ALA A 286 -7.17 -1.68 7.73
N GLY A 287 -7.23 -1.99 9.03
CA GLY A 287 -6.71 -3.24 9.59
C GLY A 287 -5.20 -3.39 9.37
N SER A 288 -4.78 -4.42 8.64
CA SER A 288 -3.37 -4.64 8.23
C SER A 288 -2.98 -3.90 6.95
N LYS A 289 -3.92 -3.26 6.24
CA LYS A 289 -3.66 -2.53 4.99
C LYS A 289 -3.32 -1.05 5.24
N GLY A 290 -2.93 -0.38 4.15
CA GLY A 290 -2.36 0.97 4.14
C GLY A 290 -0.84 0.94 4.24
N ARG A 291 -0.15 1.77 3.45
CA ARG A 291 1.33 1.85 3.46
C ARG A 291 1.79 3.15 4.10
N PHE A 292 2.73 3.05 5.02
CA PHE A 292 3.39 4.21 5.62
C PHE A 292 4.87 4.26 5.20
N PRO A 293 5.40 5.41 4.75
CA PRO A 293 4.64 6.57 4.26
C PRO A 293 3.86 6.28 2.96
N PRO A 294 2.78 7.03 2.68
CA PRO A 294 2.04 6.93 1.42
C PRO A 294 2.93 7.30 0.23
N ILE A 295 2.78 6.59 -0.89
CA ILE A 295 3.65 6.74 -2.07
C ILE A 295 3.35 8.09 -2.74
N LYS A 296 4.32 9.02 -2.79
CA LYS A 296 4.11 10.30 -3.49
C LYS A 296 3.96 10.08 -5.00
N ARG A 297 2.79 10.39 -5.53
CA ARG A 297 2.50 10.42 -6.97
C ARG A 297 2.66 11.85 -7.49
N ARG A 298 3.12 12.02 -8.74
CA ARG A 298 3.34 13.34 -9.35
C ARG A 298 2.12 13.84 -10.14
N MET A 299 1.42 12.94 -10.84
CA MET A 299 0.31 13.27 -11.74
C MET A 299 -1.04 12.94 -11.09
N LYS A 300 -1.36 11.66 -10.92
CA LYS A 300 -2.60 11.20 -10.27
C LYS A 300 -2.69 11.59 -8.79
N LYS A 301 -3.90 11.94 -8.35
CA LYS A 301 -4.28 12.17 -6.95
C LYS A 301 -4.83 10.91 -6.30
N SER A 302 -4.78 10.91 -4.97
CA SER A 302 -5.05 9.75 -4.13
C SER A 302 -6.22 10.06 -3.19
N LEU A 303 -7.25 9.22 -3.27
CA LEU A 303 -8.30 9.13 -2.27
C LEU A 303 -7.90 8.06 -1.24
N TYR A 304 -7.43 8.52 -0.08
CA TYR A 304 -7.14 7.67 1.06
C TYR A 304 -8.44 7.41 1.82
N ILE A 305 -8.87 6.15 1.90
CA ILE A 305 -10.08 5.77 2.67
C ILE A 305 -9.61 4.96 3.89
N ALA A 306 -9.78 5.53 5.08
CA ALA A 306 -9.12 5.07 6.29
C ALA A 306 -10.09 4.83 7.46
N THR A 307 -9.72 3.93 8.39
CA THR A 307 -10.31 3.97 9.74
C THR A 307 -9.74 5.15 10.54
N ILE A 308 -10.37 5.51 11.66
CA ILE A 308 -9.88 6.60 12.54
C ILE A 308 -8.40 6.39 12.92
N GLU A 309 -8.05 5.19 13.35
CA GLU A 309 -6.70 4.84 13.83
C GLU A 309 -5.66 4.95 12.71
N LYS A 310 -6.00 4.44 11.51
CA LYS A 310 -5.13 4.52 10.33
C LYS A 310 -5.08 5.92 9.72
N GLY A 311 -6.14 6.71 9.85
CA GLY A 311 -6.17 8.13 9.51
C GLY A 311 -5.20 8.93 10.37
N HIS A 312 -5.11 8.63 11.67
CA HIS A 312 -4.11 9.20 12.57
C HIS A 312 -2.68 8.83 12.15
N SER A 313 -2.39 7.53 11.89
CA SER A 313 -1.07 7.11 11.38
C SER A 313 -0.73 7.78 10.04
N LEU A 314 -1.70 7.94 9.14
CA LEU A 314 -1.52 8.56 7.83
C LEU A 314 -1.23 10.06 7.93
N VAL A 315 -1.98 10.80 8.75
CA VAL A 315 -1.76 12.23 8.98
C VAL A 315 -0.41 12.46 9.68
N ASN A 316 -0.06 11.66 10.68
CA ASN A 316 1.26 11.70 11.30
C ASN A 316 2.38 11.50 10.25
N SER A 317 2.25 10.51 9.36
CA SER A 317 3.24 10.23 8.32
C SER A 317 3.29 11.30 7.21
N LEU A 318 2.14 11.92 6.87
CA LEU A 318 2.09 13.08 5.97
C LEU A 318 2.73 14.32 6.58
N ILE A 319 2.66 14.51 7.91
CA ILE A 319 3.37 15.59 8.61
C ILE A 319 4.88 15.29 8.66
N GLU A 320 5.30 14.08 9.08
CA GLU A 320 6.71 13.67 9.12
C GLU A 320 7.40 13.81 7.75
N THR A 321 6.68 13.54 6.65
CA THR A 321 7.21 13.67 5.28
C THR A 321 7.04 15.05 4.65
N GLY A 322 6.53 16.06 5.38
CA GLY A 322 6.29 17.41 4.85
C GLY A 322 5.23 17.48 3.75
N ARG A 323 4.34 16.48 3.68
CA ARG A 323 3.33 16.27 2.63
C ARG A 323 1.90 16.63 3.03
N VAL A 324 1.63 17.08 4.27
CA VAL A 324 0.26 17.43 4.69
C VAL A 324 -0.40 18.49 3.80
N GLY A 325 0.39 19.39 3.17
CA GLY A 325 -0.10 20.34 2.17
C GLY A 325 -0.47 19.75 0.80
N ASP A 326 -0.19 18.46 0.52
CA ASP A 326 -0.72 17.75 -0.65
C ASP A 326 -2.24 17.45 -0.48
N LEU A 327 -2.74 17.43 0.76
CA LEU A 327 -4.11 17.08 1.15
C LEU A 327 -5.05 18.30 1.07
N GLY A 328 -6.00 18.27 0.14
CA GLY A 328 -6.94 19.38 -0.10
C GLY A 328 -8.23 19.32 0.72
N LEU A 329 -8.71 18.12 1.01
CA LEU A 329 -9.98 17.85 1.68
C LEU A 329 -9.87 16.68 2.65
N VAL A 330 -10.52 16.82 3.81
CA VAL A 330 -10.76 15.75 4.79
C VAL A 330 -12.26 15.61 5.01
N VAL A 331 -12.78 14.41 4.81
CA VAL A 331 -14.16 14.04 5.08
C VAL A 331 -14.20 13.13 6.30
N VAL A 332 -15.04 13.44 7.28
CA VAL A 332 -15.30 12.60 8.46
C VAL A 332 -16.76 12.14 8.43
N ASP A 333 -16.97 10.82 8.39
CA ASP A 333 -18.30 10.23 8.56
C ASP A 333 -18.60 9.95 10.05
N GLU A 334 -19.87 10.06 10.42
CA GLU A 334 -20.39 9.99 11.79
C GLU A 334 -19.61 10.84 12.82
N LEU A 335 -19.42 12.14 12.53
CA LEU A 335 -18.63 13.10 13.34
C LEU A 335 -18.94 13.08 14.85
N HIS A 336 -20.17 12.75 15.27
CA HIS A 336 -20.54 12.57 16.68
C HIS A 336 -19.65 11.57 17.44
N MET A 337 -18.93 10.70 16.74
CA MET A 337 -17.94 9.80 17.31
C MET A 337 -16.74 10.50 17.99
N LEU A 338 -16.54 11.81 17.82
CA LEU A 338 -15.68 12.62 18.70
C LEU A 338 -16.06 12.45 20.19
N GLY A 339 -17.35 12.24 20.47
CA GLY A 339 -17.89 11.96 21.81
C GLY A 339 -17.68 10.52 22.31
N GLU A 340 -17.12 9.59 21.53
CA GLU A 340 -17.02 8.17 21.87
C GLU A 340 -15.61 7.69 22.23
N GLY A 341 -15.19 7.95 23.47
CA GLY A 341 -14.03 7.31 24.12
C GLY A 341 -12.69 7.53 23.41
N SER A 342 -11.80 6.54 23.50
CA SER A 342 -10.44 6.59 22.94
C SER A 342 -10.42 6.79 21.40
N ARG A 343 -11.43 6.30 20.67
CA ARG A 343 -11.58 6.58 19.24
C ARG A 343 -11.98 8.03 18.97
N GLY A 344 -12.86 8.61 19.79
CA GLY A 344 -13.21 10.02 19.74
C GLY A 344 -12.00 10.93 20.02
N ALA A 345 -11.20 10.61 21.04
CA ALA A 345 -9.93 11.27 21.32
C ALA A 345 -8.95 11.19 20.11
N THR A 346 -8.83 10.01 19.50
CA THR A 346 -7.98 9.82 18.31
C THR A 346 -8.46 10.66 17.11
N LEU A 347 -9.77 10.77 16.91
CA LEU A 347 -10.38 11.59 15.85
C LEU A 347 -10.16 13.10 16.10
N GLU A 348 -10.21 13.53 17.36
CA GLU A 348 -9.88 14.90 17.76
C GLU A 348 -8.40 15.24 17.46
N MET A 349 -7.48 14.32 17.79
CA MET A 349 -6.05 14.46 17.49
C MET A 349 -5.77 14.61 15.99
N ILE A 350 -6.52 13.91 15.12
CA ILE A 350 -6.44 14.05 13.65
C ILE A 350 -6.80 15.47 13.24
N LEU A 351 -7.98 15.94 13.67
CA LEU A 351 -8.55 17.20 13.19
C LEU A 351 -7.77 18.41 13.71
N ALA A 352 -7.38 18.41 15.00
CA ALA A 352 -6.54 19.45 15.57
C ALA A 352 -5.17 19.57 14.86
N LYS A 353 -4.52 18.43 14.53
CA LYS A 353 -3.24 18.43 13.80
C LYS A 353 -3.38 19.02 12.40
N ILE A 354 -4.47 18.72 11.69
CA ILE A 354 -4.72 19.25 10.35
C ILE A 354 -4.99 20.76 10.41
N LEU A 355 -5.88 21.21 11.29
CA LEU A 355 -6.21 22.64 11.49
C LEU A 355 -4.97 23.48 11.84
N TYR A 356 -4.11 22.97 12.71
CA TYR A 356 -2.87 23.67 13.11
C TYR A 356 -1.82 23.69 11.99
N THR A 357 -1.65 22.59 11.26
CA THR A 357 -0.52 22.42 10.31
C THR A 357 -0.88 22.83 8.87
N SER A 358 -2.15 22.83 8.46
CA SER A 358 -2.58 23.14 7.10
C SER A 358 -3.80 24.06 7.04
N LYS A 359 -3.54 25.34 6.74
CA LYS A 359 -4.58 26.35 6.49
C LYS A 359 -5.26 26.24 5.12
N THR A 360 -4.94 25.22 4.32
CA THR A 360 -5.49 25.02 2.95
C THR A 360 -6.34 23.77 2.81
N THR A 361 -6.33 22.88 3.80
CA THR A 361 -7.12 21.65 3.83
C THR A 361 -8.53 21.95 4.35
N GLN A 362 -9.55 21.73 3.53
CA GLN A 362 -10.95 21.88 3.94
C GLN A 362 -11.39 20.66 4.77
N ILE A 363 -12.19 20.86 5.80
CA ILE A 363 -12.75 19.81 6.65
C ILE A 363 -14.28 19.77 6.50
N ILE A 364 -14.80 18.60 6.15
CA ILE A 364 -16.22 18.32 5.98
C ILE A 364 -16.62 17.20 6.95
N GLY A 365 -17.43 17.53 7.96
CA GLY A 365 -17.96 16.56 8.91
C GLY A 365 -19.43 16.26 8.63
N MET A 366 -19.78 14.97 8.50
CA MET A 366 -21.17 14.54 8.36
C MET A 366 -21.60 13.68 9.54
N SER A 367 -22.85 13.82 10.00
CA SER A 367 -23.32 13.14 11.21
C SER A 367 -24.83 12.91 11.23
N ALA A 368 -25.28 11.96 12.05
CA ALA A 368 -26.59 12.05 12.70
C ALA A 368 -26.75 13.34 13.52
N THR A 369 -27.98 13.66 13.92
CA THR A 369 -28.35 14.88 14.67
C THR A 369 -27.45 15.15 15.90
N LEU A 370 -26.83 16.33 15.93
CA LEU A 370 -25.95 16.83 16.99
C LEU A 370 -26.67 17.86 17.89
N ASN A 371 -26.24 18.01 19.15
CA ASN A 371 -26.84 18.95 20.12
C ASN A 371 -25.95 20.18 20.40
N ASN A 372 -24.76 20.00 20.99
CA ASN A 372 -23.79 21.07 21.28
C ASN A 372 -22.98 21.49 20.04
N VAL A 373 -23.70 21.89 18.99
CA VAL A 373 -23.11 22.23 17.69
C VAL A 373 -22.14 23.42 17.77
N GLY A 374 -22.39 24.38 18.66
CA GLY A 374 -21.53 25.56 18.85
C GLY A 374 -20.07 25.22 19.15
N ASP A 375 -19.82 24.30 20.09
CA ASP A 375 -18.47 23.82 20.44
C ASP A 375 -17.74 23.25 19.22
N LEU A 376 -18.47 22.48 18.41
CA LEU A 376 -17.94 21.81 17.21
C LEU A 376 -17.68 22.80 16.08
N GLN A 377 -18.52 23.81 15.92
CA GLN A 377 -18.30 24.92 14.99
C GLN A 377 -17.08 25.77 15.39
N GLN A 378 -16.90 26.05 16.68
CA GLN A 378 -15.74 26.77 17.21
C GLN A 378 -14.45 25.96 17.02
N PHE A 379 -14.46 24.66 17.36
CA PHE A 379 -13.33 23.76 17.18
C PHE A 379 -12.93 23.61 15.70
N LEU A 380 -13.88 23.28 14.83
CA LEU A 380 -13.60 23.02 13.40
C LEU A 380 -13.58 24.29 12.54
N GLN A 381 -13.83 25.47 13.11
CA GLN A 381 -13.98 26.75 12.40
C GLN A 381 -14.97 26.63 11.23
N ALA A 382 -16.12 26.00 11.51
CA ALA A 382 -17.03 25.45 10.52
C ALA A 382 -18.43 26.08 10.53
N GLU A 383 -19.02 26.17 9.35
CA GLU A 383 -20.44 26.44 9.18
C GLU A 383 -21.27 25.20 9.50
N TYR A 384 -22.56 25.37 9.80
CA TYR A 384 -23.47 24.28 10.13
C TYR A 384 -24.71 24.26 9.24
N TYR A 385 -24.99 23.10 8.64
CA TYR A 385 -26.22 22.83 7.90
C TYR A 385 -27.00 21.69 8.57
N ALA A 386 -28.28 21.93 8.88
CA ALA A 386 -29.15 20.92 9.47
C ALA A 386 -30.41 20.72 8.61
N ASN A 387 -30.84 19.46 8.46
CA ASN A 387 -32.13 19.16 7.84
C ASN A 387 -32.70 17.83 8.39
N ASN A 388 -34.00 17.80 8.67
CA ASN A 388 -34.69 16.61 9.19
C ASN A 388 -35.22 15.69 8.08
N PHE A 389 -34.93 15.97 6.80
CA PHE A 389 -35.35 15.17 5.66
C PHE A 389 -34.97 13.68 5.80
N ARG A 390 -35.94 12.82 5.47
CA ARG A 390 -35.79 11.36 5.38
C ARG A 390 -36.59 10.86 4.17
N PRO A 391 -36.06 9.93 3.33
CA PRO A 391 -36.79 9.43 2.15
C PRO A 391 -38.04 8.60 2.45
N VAL A 392 -38.19 8.13 3.70
CA VAL A 392 -39.31 7.30 4.18
C VAL A 392 -39.67 7.78 5.60
N GLU A 393 -40.96 7.97 5.88
CA GLU A 393 -41.45 8.34 7.21
C GLU A 393 -41.06 7.27 8.26
N LEU A 394 -40.70 7.68 9.48
CA LEU A 394 -40.52 6.77 10.62
C LEU A 394 -41.66 6.94 11.61
N LYS A 395 -42.34 5.83 11.93
CA LYS A 395 -43.31 5.76 13.02
C LYS A 395 -42.69 5.03 14.20
N GLU A 396 -42.59 5.72 15.32
CA GLU A 396 -41.99 5.22 16.56
C GLU A 396 -43.09 4.74 17.51
N TYR A 397 -42.97 3.51 17.99
CA TYR A 397 -43.95 2.85 18.85
C TYR A 397 -43.30 2.24 20.09
N VAL A 398 -44.05 2.20 21.19
CA VAL A 398 -43.68 1.56 22.46
C VAL A 398 -44.73 0.53 22.84
N LYS A 399 -44.32 -0.73 23.06
CA LYS A 399 -45.20 -1.80 23.58
C LYS A 399 -45.01 -1.95 25.08
N ILE A 400 -46.10 -1.75 25.83
CA ILE A 400 -46.19 -2.00 27.28
C ILE A 400 -47.31 -3.01 27.47
N GLN A 401 -46.99 -4.18 28.03
CA GLN A 401 -47.91 -5.33 28.08
C GLN A 401 -48.47 -5.60 26.67
N ASP A 402 -49.79 -5.63 26.47
CA ASP A 402 -50.42 -5.82 25.15
C ASP A 402 -50.80 -4.52 24.42
N SER A 403 -50.59 -3.36 25.05
CA SER A 403 -50.87 -2.05 24.46
C SER A 403 -49.68 -1.53 23.67
N ILE A 404 -49.92 -1.08 22.44
CA ILE A 404 -48.97 -0.38 21.59
C ILE A 404 -49.34 1.10 21.58
N TYR A 405 -48.38 1.93 21.99
CA TYR A 405 -48.45 3.38 22.01
C TYR A 405 -47.61 3.95 20.88
N GLU A 406 -48.06 5.02 20.23
CA GLU A 406 -47.27 5.81 19.28
C GLU A 406 -46.54 6.92 20.04
N VAL A 407 -45.31 7.22 19.63
CA VAL A 407 -44.48 8.29 20.23
C VAL A 407 -44.88 9.61 19.59
N ASP A 408 -45.49 10.49 20.38
CA ASP A 408 -45.83 11.85 19.96
C ASP A 408 -45.28 12.86 20.96
N ASN A 409 -44.31 13.66 20.50
CA ASN A 409 -43.69 14.74 21.26
C ASN A 409 -44.68 15.86 21.69
N LYS A 410 -45.92 15.85 21.18
CA LYS A 410 -46.99 16.81 21.54
C LYS A 410 -47.88 16.33 22.70
N ALA A 411 -47.83 15.04 23.06
CA ALA A 411 -48.60 14.50 24.17
C ALA A 411 -47.88 14.74 25.51
N GLU A 412 -48.62 15.06 26.57
CA GLU A 412 -48.05 15.34 27.92
C GLU A 412 -47.11 14.24 28.44
N ASN A 413 -47.39 12.98 28.07
CA ASN A 413 -46.63 11.79 28.47
C ASN A 413 -45.66 11.26 27.40
N GLY A 414 -45.50 11.97 26.27
CA GLY A 414 -44.71 11.56 25.09
C GLY A 414 -45.29 10.36 24.30
N LEU A 415 -46.44 9.83 24.73
CA LEU A 415 -47.02 8.57 24.24
C LEU A 415 -48.54 8.71 24.08
N THR A 416 -49.07 8.29 22.93
CA THR A 416 -50.51 8.20 22.63
C THR A 416 -50.91 6.75 22.40
N PHE A 417 -52.11 6.33 22.81
CA PHE A 417 -52.54 4.94 22.58
C PHE A 417 -52.87 4.71 21.10
N SER A 418 -52.26 3.69 20.48
CA SER A 418 -52.42 3.39 19.05
C SER A 418 -53.31 2.15 18.84
N ARG A 419 -52.96 0.99 19.43
CA ARG A 419 -53.76 -0.25 19.33
C ARG A 419 -53.42 -1.28 20.40
N LEU A 420 -54.31 -2.26 20.58
CA LEU A 420 -54.04 -3.50 21.31
C LEU A 420 -53.45 -4.57 20.36
N LEU A 421 -52.50 -5.37 20.84
CA LEU A 421 -51.93 -6.51 20.11
C LEU A 421 -52.86 -7.74 20.18
N ASN A 422 -53.90 -7.76 19.34
CA ASN A 422 -54.87 -8.85 19.30
C ASN A 422 -54.32 -10.11 18.61
N PHE A 423 -53.56 -10.94 19.34
CA PHE A 423 -53.05 -12.23 18.88
C PHE A 423 -53.43 -13.36 19.85
N LYS A 424 -53.96 -14.48 19.34
CA LYS A 424 -54.45 -15.61 20.14
C LYS A 424 -53.29 -16.52 20.59
N TYR A 425 -52.58 -16.11 21.64
CA TYR A 425 -51.59 -16.97 22.31
C TYR A 425 -52.27 -18.14 23.02
N SER A 426 -51.66 -19.34 22.94
CA SER A 426 -52.00 -20.46 23.82
C SER A 426 -51.22 -20.37 25.13
N SER A 427 -51.72 -21.00 26.20
CA SER A 427 -51.07 -20.97 27.53
C SER A 427 -49.63 -21.51 27.54
N ASN A 428 -49.27 -22.37 26.58
CA ASN A 428 -47.91 -22.85 26.39
C ASN A 428 -47.03 -21.92 25.54
N LEU A 429 -47.62 -21.15 24.61
CA LEU A 429 -46.90 -20.10 23.87
C LEU A 429 -46.61 -18.90 24.78
N GLN A 430 -47.58 -18.46 25.58
CA GLN A 430 -47.47 -17.29 26.45
C GLN A 430 -46.38 -17.42 27.53
N LYS A 431 -46.11 -18.65 27.98
CA LYS A 431 -44.97 -18.97 28.87
C LYS A 431 -43.59 -18.90 28.20
N MET A 432 -43.54 -19.03 26.87
CA MET A 432 -42.30 -19.10 26.08
C MET A 432 -41.95 -17.76 25.43
N ASP A 433 -42.97 -17.02 24.97
CA ASP A 433 -42.88 -15.68 24.37
C ASP A 433 -43.75 -14.68 25.17
N PRO A 434 -43.39 -14.36 26.42
CA PRO A 434 -44.16 -13.42 27.26
C PRO A 434 -44.11 -11.97 26.74
N ASP A 435 -43.16 -11.66 25.85
CA ASP A 435 -43.04 -10.34 25.21
C ASP A 435 -44.02 -10.18 24.03
N HIS A 436 -44.71 -11.26 23.63
CA HIS A 436 -45.51 -11.40 22.42
C HIS A 436 -44.78 -10.97 21.13
N LEU A 437 -43.48 -11.31 21.04
CA LEU A 437 -42.58 -10.97 19.95
C LEU A 437 -42.92 -11.71 18.65
N ILE A 438 -43.41 -12.95 18.73
CA ILE A 438 -43.78 -13.75 17.54
C ILE A 438 -44.89 -13.02 16.76
N ALA A 439 -45.93 -12.54 17.46
CA ALA A 439 -47.02 -11.79 16.85
C ALA A 439 -46.51 -10.56 16.07
N LEU A 440 -45.71 -9.71 16.70
CA LEU A 440 -45.12 -8.50 16.10
C LEU A 440 -44.24 -8.79 14.87
N VAL A 441 -43.63 -9.98 14.80
CA VAL A 441 -42.84 -10.43 13.66
C VAL A 441 -43.74 -10.96 12.54
N THR A 442 -44.75 -11.78 12.86
CA THR A 442 -45.68 -12.39 11.87
C THR A 442 -46.59 -11.40 11.15
N GLU A 443 -46.74 -10.17 11.66
CA GLU A 443 -47.41 -9.08 10.91
C GLU A 443 -46.60 -8.61 9.67
N VAL A 444 -45.30 -8.96 9.58
CA VAL A 444 -44.35 -8.36 8.63
C VAL A 444 -43.73 -9.42 7.71
N ILE A 445 -43.27 -10.55 8.28
CA ILE A 445 -42.65 -11.63 7.50
C ILE A 445 -43.71 -12.55 6.85
N PRO A 446 -43.43 -13.19 5.70
CA PRO A 446 -42.20 -13.14 4.91
C PRO A 446 -42.15 -11.99 3.90
N ASN A 447 -43.26 -11.26 3.70
CA ASN A 447 -43.44 -10.29 2.62
C ASN A 447 -42.52 -9.05 2.76
N TYR A 448 -42.23 -8.66 4.00
CA TYR A 448 -41.38 -7.53 4.34
C TYR A 448 -40.26 -7.96 5.29
N SER A 449 -39.18 -7.17 5.34
CA SER A 449 -38.00 -7.47 6.17
C SER A 449 -38.10 -6.86 7.57
N CYS A 450 -37.66 -7.59 8.59
CA CYS A 450 -37.67 -7.17 9.98
C CYS A 450 -36.30 -7.36 10.66
N LEU A 451 -35.93 -6.45 11.57
CA LEU A 451 -34.76 -6.56 12.46
C LEU A 451 -35.23 -6.63 13.92
N VAL A 452 -34.64 -7.50 14.73
CA VAL A 452 -34.94 -7.62 16.17
C VAL A 452 -33.66 -7.43 16.99
N PHE A 453 -33.47 -6.24 17.56
CA PHE A 453 -32.37 -5.94 18.46
C PHE A 453 -32.56 -6.63 19.81
N CYS A 454 -31.54 -7.36 20.27
CA CYS A 454 -31.50 -8.04 21.56
C CYS A 454 -30.26 -7.63 22.37
N SER A 455 -30.37 -7.70 23.69
CA SER A 455 -29.37 -7.20 24.64
C SER A 455 -28.04 -7.98 24.64
N THR A 456 -28.04 -9.28 24.34
CA THR A 456 -26.84 -10.14 24.40
C THR A 456 -26.77 -11.12 23.22
N LYS A 457 -25.54 -11.59 22.91
CA LYS A 457 -25.28 -12.55 21.82
C LYS A 457 -26.17 -13.80 21.91
N LYS A 458 -26.22 -14.44 23.09
CA LYS A 458 -27.04 -15.64 23.31
C LYS A 458 -28.55 -15.37 23.22
N ASN A 459 -29.00 -14.17 23.59
CA ASN A 459 -30.40 -13.76 23.43
C ASN A 459 -30.79 -13.75 21.93
N CYS A 460 -29.94 -13.22 21.04
CA CYS A 460 -30.19 -13.26 19.59
C CYS A 460 -30.38 -14.70 19.07
N GLU A 461 -29.47 -15.62 19.42
CA GLU A 461 -29.55 -17.04 19.03
C GLU A 461 -30.83 -17.70 19.55
N ASN A 462 -31.12 -17.53 20.84
CA ASN A 462 -32.28 -18.14 21.49
C ASN A 462 -33.61 -17.61 20.91
N VAL A 463 -33.70 -16.32 20.60
CA VAL A 463 -34.88 -15.71 19.95
C VAL A 463 -35.06 -16.24 18.52
N ALA A 464 -33.97 -16.42 17.77
CA ALA A 464 -34.04 -16.98 16.42
C ALA A 464 -34.55 -18.43 16.43
N GLU A 465 -34.07 -19.28 17.37
CA GLU A 465 -34.60 -20.63 17.55
C GLU A 465 -36.06 -20.64 18.06
N MET A 466 -36.42 -19.72 18.97
CA MET A 466 -37.77 -19.60 19.52
C MET A 466 -38.80 -19.28 18.42
N ILE A 467 -38.55 -18.24 17.62
CA ILE A 467 -39.46 -17.86 16.53
C ILE A 467 -39.52 -18.99 15.48
N CYS A 468 -38.37 -19.55 15.10
CA CYS A 468 -38.27 -20.69 14.19
C CYS A 468 -39.08 -21.93 14.64
N LYS A 469 -39.19 -22.17 15.96
CA LYS A 469 -39.93 -23.31 16.53
C LYS A 469 -41.45 -23.18 16.38
N TYR A 470 -41.97 -21.95 16.33
CA TYR A 470 -43.41 -21.66 16.40
C TYR A 470 -44.01 -21.04 15.13
N LEU A 471 -43.19 -20.69 14.12
CA LEU A 471 -43.69 -20.37 12.78
C LEU A 471 -44.28 -21.60 12.07
N ASN A 472 -45.24 -21.34 11.17
CA ASN A 472 -45.79 -22.35 10.28
C ASN A 472 -44.69 -22.91 9.34
N LYS A 473 -44.79 -24.20 8.98
CA LYS A 473 -43.84 -24.89 8.11
C LYS A 473 -43.81 -24.32 6.68
N GLU A 474 -44.91 -23.72 6.22
CA GLU A 474 -45.02 -23.04 4.91
C GLU A 474 -43.93 -21.98 4.66
N TYR A 475 -43.41 -21.34 5.72
CA TYR A 475 -42.30 -20.39 5.64
C TYR A 475 -41.01 -21.00 5.06
N ARG A 476 -40.90 -22.33 5.00
CA ARG A 476 -39.79 -23.04 4.34
C ARG A 476 -39.84 -22.90 2.81
N ASN A 477 -41.04 -22.98 2.25
CA ASN A 477 -41.27 -23.03 0.80
C ASN A 477 -40.94 -21.68 0.14
N HIS A 478 -41.13 -20.56 0.87
CA HIS A 478 -40.77 -19.23 0.40
C HIS A 478 -39.26 -19.14 0.11
N ARG A 479 -38.88 -18.90 -1.16
CA ARG A 479 -37.48 -18.80 -1.63
C ARG A 479 -36.59 -19.99 -1.20
N GLU A 480 -37.14 -21.21 -1.18
CA GLU A 480 -36.42 -22.38 -0.67
C GLU A 480 -35.04 -22.58 -1.32
N LYS A 481 -34.95 -22.49 -2.65
CA LYS A 481 -33.68 -22.66 -3.38
C LYS A 481 -32.60 -21.69 -2.94
N GLU A 482 -32.92 -20.40 -2.84
CA GLU A 482 -31.97 -19.36 -2.41
C GLU A 482 -31.48 -19.58 -0.97
N LYS A 483 -32.34 -20.13 -0.10
CA LYS A 483 -31.98 -20.53 1.27
C LYS A 483 -31.10 -21.77 1.30
N GLN A 484 -31.31 -22.74 0.42
CA GLN A 484 -30.44 -23.92 0.28
C GLN A 484 -29.05 -23.51 -0.24
N ASP A 485 -28.98 -22.61 -1.23
CA ASP A 485 -27.72 -22.03 -1.72
C ASP A 485 -26.97 -21.27 -0.61
N LEU A 486 -27.68 -20.46 0.20
CA LEU A 486 -27.11 -19.79 1.38
C LEU A 486 -26.54 -20.78 2.42
N ILE A 487 -27.22 -21.90 2.67
CA ILE A 487 -26.75 -22.97 3.57
C ILE A 487 -25.49 -23.64 3.01
N LYS A 488 -25.42 -23.86 1.69
CA LYS A 488 -24.22 -24.38 0.99
C LYS A 488 -23.04 -23.43 1.16
N ASP A 489 -23.24 -22.14 0.90
CA ASP A 489 -22.18 -21.13 1.02
C ASP A 489 -21.67 -20.92 2.45
N LEU A 490 -22.55 -20.87 3.44
CA LEU A 490 -22.13 -20.77 4.84
C LEU A 490 -21.36 -22.03 5.29
N LYS A 491 -21.72 -23.21 4.78
CA LYS A 491 -20.97 -24.46 5.00
C LYS A 491 -19.61 -24.44 4.29
N ASN A 492 -19.52 -23.85 3.10
CA ASN A 492 -18.25 -23.66 2.38
C ASN A 492 -17.31 -22.71 3.13
N ILE A 493 -17.83 -21.57 3.63
CA ILE A 493 -17.11 -20.64 4.51
C ILE A 493 -16.63 -21.34 5.80
N GLY A 494 -17.47 -22.19 6.38
CA GLY A 494 -17.14 -23.01 7.55
C GLY A 494 -16.25 -24.23 7.28
N LYS A 495 -15.65 -24.34 6.09
CA LYS A 495 -14.76 -25.46 5.68
C LYS A 495 -15.38 -26.85 5.87
N GLY A 496 -16.71 -26.94 5.77
CA GLY A 496 -17.52 -28.14 6.00
C GLY A 496 -18.46 -28.04 7.21
N SER A 497 -18.13 -27.21 8.20
CA SER A 497 -18.95 -26.95 9.39
C SER A 497 -20.02 -25.87 9.13
N LEU A 498 -21.13 -25.94 9.87
CA LEU A 498 -22.20 -24.95 9.85
C LEU A 498 -22.82 -24.86 11.25
N CYS A 499 -23.11 -23.66 11.73
CA CYS A 499 -23.68 -23.47 13.05
C CYS A 499 -25.05 -24.19 13.20
N PRO A 500 -25.27 -25.00 14.26
CA PRO A 500 -26.53 -25.72 14.47
C PRO A 500 -27.77 -24.83 14.49
N VAL A 501 -27.66 -23.60 15.03
CA VAL A 501 -28.74 -22.60 15.05
C VAL A 501 -29.07 -22.16 13.62
N LEU A 502 -28.09 -21.66 12.86
CA LEU A 502 -28.29 -21.21 11.47
C LEU A 502 -28.86 -22.33 10.58
N LYS A 503 -28.39 -23.57 10.77
CA LYS A 503 -28.90 -24.77 10.06
C LYS A 503 -30.40 -25.02 10.32
N ARG A 504 -30.93 -24.60 11.48
CA ARG A 504 -32.35 -24.71 11.85
C ARG A 504 -33.17 -23.51 11.37
N THR A 505 -32.64 -22.29 11.51
CA THR A 505 -33.39 -21.04 11.31
C THR A 505 -33.45 -20.59 9.85
N ILE A 506 -32.37 -20.74 9.07
CA ILE A 506 -32.30 -20.25 7.69
C ILE A 506 -33.39 -20.82 6.77
N PRO A 507 -33.80 -22.09 6.86
CA PRO A 507 -34.95 -22.61 6.10
C PRO A 507 -36.23 -21.77 6.27
N PHE A 508 -36.48 -21.18 7.45
CA PHE A 508 -37.65 -20.33 7.70
C PHE A 508 -37.43 -18.86 7.27
N GLY A 509 -36.28 -18.49 6.70
CA GLY A 509 -35.91 -17.11 6.38
C GLY A 509 -35.37 -16.31 7.57
N ILE A 510 -34.94 -17.00 8.63
CA ILE A 510 -34.45 -16.39 9.88
C ILE A 510 -32.95 -16.64 10.03
N ALA A 511 -32.18 -15.61 10.40
CA ALA A 511 -30.84 -15.78 10.95
C ALA A 511 -30.64 -14.88 12.18
N TYR A 512 -29.46 -14.99 12.79
CA TYR A 512 -29.00 -14.09 13.85
C TYR A 512 -27.69 -13.41 13.42
N HIS A 513 -27.38 -12.25 14.00
CA HIS A 513 -26.20 -11.45 13.66
C HIS A 513 -25.56 -10.82 14.91
N HIS A 514 -24.32 -11.21 15.20
CA HIS A 514 -23.53 -10.63 16.29
C HIS A 514 -22.03 -10.91 16.13
N SER A 515 -21.17 -10.22 16.88
CA SER A 515 -19.71 -10.38 16.89
C SER A 515 -19.18 -11.72 17.49
N GLY A 516 -20.02 -12.74 17.59
CA GLY A 516 -19.62 -14.15 17.77
C GLY A 516 -19.50 -14.93 16.46
N LEU A 517 -20.04 -14.38 15.35
CA LEU A 517 -19.88 -14.87 13.98
C LEU A 517 -18.56 -14.34 13.38
N THR A 518 -18.03 -15.00 12.35
CA THR A 518 -16.94 -14.43 11.54
C THR A 518 -17.42 -13.25 10.70
N SER A 519 -16.49 -12.46 10.16
CA SER A 519 -16.80 -11.39 9.19
C SER A 519 -17.43 -11.93 7.90
N ASP A 520 -16.98 -13.08 7.42
CA ASP A 520 -17.47 -13.72 6.19
C ASP A 520 -18.90 -14.25 6.35
N GLU A 521 -19.21 -14.89 7.48
CA GLU A 521 -20.59 -15.29 7.82
C GLU A 521 -21.51 -14.09 7.92
N ARG A 522 -21.09 -13.03 8.62
CA ARG A 522 -21.87 -11.79 8.77
C ARG A 522 -22.17 -11.19 7.40
N LYS A 523 -21.15 -10.97 6.58
CA LYS A 523 -21.31 -10.45 5.21
C LYS A 523 -22.26 -11.29 4.38
N ARG A 524 -22.18 -12.62 4.44
CA ARG A 524 -23.09 -13.49 3.66
C ARG A 524 -24.54 -13.45 4.15
N ILE A 525 -24.75 -13.30 5.46
CA ILE A 525 -26.08 -13.08 6.06
C ILE A 525 -26.64 -11.69 5.70
N GLU A 526 -25.80 -10.65 5.71
CA GLU A 526 -26.14 -9.28 5.33
C GLU A 526 -26.53 -9.19 3.83
N GLU A 527 -25.78 -9.84 2.94
CA GLU A 527 -26.11 -10.00 1.52
C GLU A 527 -27.46 -10.71 1.32
N ALA A 528 -27.67 -11.83 2.01
CA ALA A 528 -28.89 -12.63 1.89
C ALA A 528 -30.14 -11.91 2.42
N TYR A 529 -29.99 -11.12 3.49
CA TYR A 529 -31.06 -10.24 3.99
C TYR A 529 -31.38 -9.11 3.02
N SER A 530 -30.36 -8.46 2.46
CA SER A 530 -30.52 -7.40 1.46
C SER A 530 -31.24 -7.88 0.19
N ALA A 531 -31.00 -9.13 -0.21
CA ALA A 531 -31.67 -9.78 -1.36
C ALA A 531 -33.08 -10.32 -1.04
N GLY A 532 -33.52 -10.30 0.23
CA GLY A 532 -34.80 -10.82 0.68
C GLY A 532 -34.87 -12.36 0.83
N VAL A 533 -33.73 -13.05 0.81
CA VAL A 533 -33.64 -14.51 1.11
C VAL A 533 -33.94 -14.77 2.59
N LEU A 534 -33.48 -13.86 3.45
CA LEU A 534 -33.79 -13.79 4.87
C LEU A 534 -34.77 -12.62 5.09
N CYS A 535 -35.91 -12.90 5.71
CA CYS A 535 -36.89 -11.88 6.08
C CYS A 535 -36.70 -11.36 7.52
N LEU A 536 -35.94 -12.07 8.36
CA LEU A 536 -35.73 -11.72 9.77
C LEU A 536 -34.26 -11.89 10.19
N LEU A 537 -33.70 -10.88 10.87
CA LEU A 537 -32.46 -11.00 11.64
C LEU A 537 -32.69 -10.65 13.11
N THR A 538 -32.24 -11.51 14.02
CA THR A 538 -32.06 -11.16 15.45
C THR A 538 -30.64 -10.68 15.67
N CYS A 539 -30.42 -9.47 16.19
CA CYS A 539 -29.10 -8.83 16.17
C CYS A 539 -28.71 -8.13 17.47
N THR A 540 -27.41 -8.07 17.75
CA THR A 540 -26.88 -7.18 18.80
C THR A 540 -26.73 -5.75 18.27
N SER A 541 -26.56 -4.78 19.17
CA SER A 541 -26.28 -3.37 18.86
C SER A 541 -25.09 -3.15 17.89
N THR A 542 -24.21 -4.13 17.76
CA THR A 542 -23.13 -4.16 16.74
C THR A 542 -23.61 -4.07 15.29
N LEU A 543 -24.90 -4.30 15.00
CA LEU A 543 -25.48 -4.07 13.67
C LEU A 543 -26.05 -2.64 13.51
N ALA A 544 -26.26 -1.91 14.61
CA ALA A 544 -26.78 -0.54 14.58
C ALA A 544 -25.79 0.43 13.92
N ALA A 545 -24.48 0.18 14.08
CA ALA A 545 -23.39 0.89 13.43
C ALA A 545 -22.63 -0.02 12.44
N GLY A 546 -22.07 0.54 11.37
CA GLY A 546 -21.07 -0.16 10.53
C GLY A 546 -21.55 -0.79 9.21
N VAL A 547 -22.85 -1.00 8.98
CA VAL A 547 -23.39 -1.58 7.72
C VAL A 547 -24.72 -0.92 7.35
N ASN A 548 -24.96 -0.61 6.06
CA ASN A 548 -26.23 -0.05 5.59
C ASN A 548 -27.28 -1.14 5.30
N LEU A 549 -28.03 -1.55 6.33
CA LEU A 549 -29.15 -2.49 6.23
C LEU A 549 -30.44 -1.84 6.75
N PRO A 550 -31.32 -1.37 5.84
CA PRO A 550 -32.68 -0.93 6.17
C PRO A 550 -33.69 -2.09 6.16
N ALA A 551 -34.76 -1.95 6.94
CA ALA A 551 -35.82 -2.95 7.10
C ALA A 551 -37.20 -2.29 7.21
N ARG A 552 -38.30 -2.99 6.88
CA ARG A 552 -39.65 -2.41 7.05
C ARG A 552 -39.96 -2.12 8.52
N ARG A 553 -39.68 -3.08 9.40
CA ARG A 553 -39.91 -2.96 10.85
C ARG A 553 -38.67 -3.28 11.67
N VAL A 554 -38.33 -2.42 12.63
CA VAL A 554 -37.28 -2.64 13.62
C VAL A 554 -37.92 -2.87 14.99
N ILE A 555 -37.55 -3.92 15.71
CA ILE A 555 -38.04 -4.22 17.05
C ILE A 555 -36.86 -4.19 18.03
N LEU A 556 -36.98 -3.47 19.14
CA LEU A 556 -36.02 -3.51 20.24
C LEU A 556 -36.66 -4.34 21.37
N ARG A 557 -36.12 -5.54 21.64
CA ARG A 557 -36.73 -6.47 22.62
C ARG A 557 -36.68 -5.95 24.06
N ALA A 558 -35.74 -5.07 24.38
CA ALA A 558 -35.63 -4.43 25.69
C ALA A 558 -34.83 -3.12 25.57
N PRO A 559 -34.99 -2.15 26.47
CA PRO A 559 -34.27 -0.87 26.44
C PRO A 559 -32.79 -0.97 26.94
N TYR A 560 -32.12 -2.10 26.69
CA TYR A 560 -30.81 -2.43 27.27
C TYR A 560 -29.81 -2.99 26.25
N VAL A 561 -28.55 -2.55 26.36
CA VAL A 561 -27.39 -3.13 25.68
C VAL A 561 -26.49 -3.81 26.72
N ALA A 562 -26.35 -5.13 26.61
CA ALA A 562 -25.87 -5.99 27.69
C ALA A 562 -26.64 -5.75 29.00
N THR A 563 -26.06 -5.01 29.94
CA THR A 563 -26.65 -4.62 31.24
C THR A 563 -26.88 -3.11 31.37
N LYS A 564 -26.44 -2.29 30.42
CA LYS A 564 -26.58 -0.83 30.46
C LYS A 564 -27.86 -0.40 29.73
N PHE A 565 -28.58 0.56 30.29
CA PHE A 565 -29.75 1.17 29.64
C PHE A 565 -29.34 1.90 28.36
N LEU A 566 -30.24 1.98 27.38
CA LEU A 566 -29.97 2.63 26.09
C LEU A 566 -29.73 4.14 26.23
N LYS A 567 -28.72 4.64 25.52
CA LYS A 567 -28.52 6.08 25.27
C LYS A 567 -29.43 6.55 24.14
N LYS A 568 -29.90 7.81 24.16
CA LYS A 568 -30.79 8.34 23.12
C LYS A 568 -30.18 8.26 21.71
N ASN A 569 -28.89 8.54 21.58
CA ASN A 569 -28.16 8.43 20.31
C ASN A 569 -28.16 6.98 19.78
N GLN A 570 -27.95 5.99 20.66
CA GLN A 570 -27.99 4.56 20.30
C GLN A 570 -29.39 4.09 19.92
N TYR A 571 -30.42 4.55 20.64
CA TYR A 571 -31.83 4.30 20.30
C TYR A 571 -32.16 4.84 18.90
N LYS A 572 -31.84 6.12 18.62
CA LYS A 572 -32.07 6.74 17.31
C LYS A 572 -31.25 6.09 16.18
N GLN A 573 -30.02 5.62 16.43
CA GLN A 573 -29.24 4.82 15.46
C GLN A 573 -29.92 3.48 15.12
N MET A 574 -30.52 2.79 16.08
CA MET A 574 -31.22 1.50 15.85
C MET A 574 -32.49 1.67 15.01
N ILE A 575 -33.38 2.58 15.42
CA ILE A 575 -34.67 2.82 14.73
C ILE A 575 -34.50 3.60 13.41
N GLY A 576 -33.38 4.30 13.23
CA GLY A 576 -32.96 4.94 11.98
C GLY A 576 -32.80 3.97 10.80
N ARG A 577 -32.93 2.66 11.04
CA ARG A 577 -32.90 1.57 10.05
C ARG A 577 -34.28 1.12 9.57
N ALA A 578 -35.37 1.60 10.17
CA ALA A 578 -36.70 1.31 9.67
C ALA A 578 -37.04 2.15 8.42
N GLY A 579 -37.71 1.56 7.44
CA GLY A 579 -38.05 2.14 6.14
C GLY A 579 -36.94 1.97 5.10
N ARG A 580 -37.19 1.16 4.07
CA ARG A 580 -36.30 1.01 2.90
C ARG A 580 -36.65 2.05 1.84
N ALA A 581 -35.75 3.00 1.58
CA ALA A 581 -35.93 4.02 0.56
C ALA A 581 -36.23 3.41 -0.83
N GLY A 582 -37.29 3.90 -1.49
CA GLY A 582 -37.74 3.39 -2.78
C GLY A 582 -38.50 2.05 -2.74
N ILE A 583 -38.79 1.49 -1.56
CA ILE A 583 -39.51 0.21 -1.41
C ILE A 583 -40.65 0.29 -0.38
N ASP A 584 -40.40 0.90 0.78
CA ASP A 584 -41.41 1.01 1.84
C ASP A 584 -42.01 2.42 1.91
N ASN A 585 -43.35 2.53 1.96
CA ASN A 585 -44.05 3.82 2.13
C ASN A 585 -43.79 4.46 3.52
N ALA A 586 -43.55 3.63 4.54
CA ALA A 586 -43.22 4.03 5.90
C ALA A 586 -42.33 2.97 6.56
N GLY A 587 -41.51 3.37 7.52
CA GLY A 587 -40.75 2.50 8.41
C GLY A 587 -41.35 2.51 9.81
N GLU A 588 -41.37 1.36 10.46
CA GLU A 588 -41.93 1.20 11.82
C GLU A 588 -40.83 0.78 12.80
N SER A 589 -40.79 1.37 14.00
CA SER A 589 -39.94 0.87 15.09
C SER A 589 -40.74 0.62 16.36
N ILE A 590 -40.60 -0.56 16.97
CA ILE A 590 -41.31 -0.95 18.19
C ILE A 590 -40.31 -1.25 19.31
N LEU A 591 -40.31 -0.46 20.38
CA LEU A 591 -39.56 -0.75 21.60
C LEU A 591 -40.46 -1.50 22.61
N ILE A 592 -40.05 -2.70 23.02
CA ILE A 592 -40.75 -3.49 24.05
C ILE A 592 -40.24 -3.08 25.43
N VAL A 593 -41.16 -2.79 26.36
CA VAL A 593 -40.89 -2.18 27.66
C VAL A 593 -41.64 -2.93 28.77
N GLN A 594 -40.93 -3.20 29.88
CA GLN A 594 -41.54 -3.73 31.10
C GLN A 594 -42.05 -2.56 31.96
N GLU A 595 -43.12 -2.73 32.73
CA GLU A 595 -43.77 -1.63 33.47
C GLU A 595 -42.79 -0.83 34.35
N LYS A 596 -41.81 -1.51 34.96
CA LYS A 596 -40.73 -0.92 35.78
C LYS A 596 -39.82 0.07 35.01
N ASP A 597 -39.66 -0.12 33.70
CA ASP A 597 -38.75 0.63 32.83
C ASP A 597 -39.47 1.80 32.12
N LYS A 598 -40.79 1.91 32.29
CA LYS A 598 -41.70 2.83 31.59
C LYS A 598 -41.26 4.29 31.68
N HIS A 599 -41.00 4.79 32.90
CA HIS A 599 -40.55 6.16 33.11
C HIS A 599 -39.18 6.43 32.46
N LEU A 600 -38.22 5.50 32.61
CA LEU A 600 -36.90 5.60 31.96
C LEU A 600 -37.00 5.66 30.44
N VAL A 601 -38.02 5.02 29.84
CA VAL A 601 -38.27 5.08 28.39
C VAL A 601 -38.98 6.38 27.99
N GLN A 602 -39.88 6.92 28.81
CA GLN A 602 -40.44 8.26 28.60
C GLN A 602 -39.32 9.32 28.64
N ASP A 603 -38.40 9.21 29.61
CA ASP A 603 -37.20 10.06 29.69
C ASP A 603 -36.29 9.90 28.47
N LEU A 604 -36.06 8.66 27.99
CA LEU A 604 -35.28 8.38 26.77
C LEU A 604 -35.92 8.99 25.51
N VAL A 605 -37.25 8.99 25.42
CA VAL A 605 -38.01 9.57 24.32
C VAL A 605 -38.01 11.10 24.37
N ASN A 606 -38.13 11.70 25.56
CA ASN A 606 -38.31 13.15 25.73
C ASN A 606 -36.99 13.94 25.89
N SER A 607 -35.94 13.35 26.46
CA SER A 607 -34.63 14.00 26.72
C SER A 607 -33.96 14.61 25.47
N PRO A 608 -33.11 15.65 25.60
CA PRO A 608 -32.29 16.10 24.47
C PRO A 608 -31.31 15.03 23.99
N LEU A 609 -30.75 15.21 22.80
CA LEU A 609 -29.66 14.37 22.30
C LEU A 609 -28.38 14.61 23.11
N GLU A 610 -27.53 13.60 23.23
CA GLU A 610 -26.32 13.73 24.05
C GLU A 610 -25.31 14.71 23.43
N ASN A 611 -24.67 15.50 24.30
CA ASN A 611 -23.60 16.41 23.91
C ASN A 611 -22.32 15.63 23.57
N CYS A 612 -21.66 16.05 22.49
CA CYS A 612 -20.37 15.57 22.04
C CYS A 612 -19.24 16.25 22.81
N TYR A 613 -18.77 15.61 23.89
CA TYR A 613 -17.65 16.08 24.70
C TYR A 613 -16.31 15.45 24.28
N SER A 614 -15.22 16.19 24.40
CA SER A 614 -13.87 15.65 24.21
C SER A 614 -13.55 14.50 25.17
N ASN A 615 -12.92 13.46 24.64
CA ASN A 615 -12.49 12.29 25.40
C ASN A 615 -10.99 12.30 25.73
N LEU A 616 -10.23 13.34 25.38
CA LEU A 616 -8.77 13.41 25.64
C LEU A 616 -8.41 13.27 27.13
N PHE A 617 -9.31 13.69 28.02
CA PHE A 617 -9.13 13.67 29.48
C PHE A 617 -9.61 12.37 30.16
N LEU A 618 -10.47 11.58 29.50
CA LEU A 618 -11.33 10.57 30.16
C LEU A 618 -10.58 9.39 30.81
N GLU A 619 -9.36 9.11 30.39
CA GLU A 619 -8.48 8.08 30.96
C GLU A 619 -7.18 8.72 31.48
N PHE A 620 -7.16 9.27 32.71
CA PHE A 620 -5.94 9.71 33.41
C PHE A 620 -4.93 10.51 32.55
N THR A 621 -5.42 11.44 31.72
CA THR A 621 -4.63 12.21 30.73
C THR A 621 -3.93 11.41 29.61
N LYS A 622 -4.10 10.08 29.47
CA LYS A 622 -3.48 9.26 28.40
C LYS A 622 -3.61 9.87 27.00
N GLY A 623 -4.81 10.35 26.65
CA GLY A 623 -5.08 10.96 25.34
C GLY A 623 -4.27 12.24 25.13
N ILE A 624 -4.18 13.09 26.16
CA ILE A 624 -3.32 14.27 26.18
C ILE A 624 -1.85 13.85 26.08
N GLN A 625 -1.36 12.94 26.92
CA GLN A 625 0.04 12.48 26.88
C GLN A 625 0.44 11.91 25.51
N SER A 626 -0.42 11.10 24.88
CA SER A 626 -0.21 10.57 23.52
C SER A 626 -0.19 11.67 22.46
N LEU A 627 -1.09 12.66 22.58
CA LEU A 627 -1.08 13.86 21.74
C LEU A 627 0.24 14.62 21.91
N LEU A 628 0.62 15.00 23.12
CA LEU A 628 1.84 15.78 23.41
C LEU A 628 3.11 15.08 22.93
N LEU A 629 3.26 13.78 23.18
CA LEU A 629 4.38 12.99 22.66
C LEU A 629 4.44 13.03 21.12
N SER A 630 3.28 12.94 20.45
CA SER A 630 3.21 13.04 18.99
C SER A 630 3.44 14.46 18.45
N LEU A 631 3.12 15.52 19.19
CA LEU A 631 3.40 16.91 18.78
C LEU A 631 4.91 17.19 18.75
N VAL A 632 5.62 16.78 19.81
CA VAL A 632 7.10 16.90 19.89
C VAL A 632 7.76 15.96 18.89
N GLY A 633 7.28 14.70 18.79
CA GLY A 633 7.81 13.69 17.86
C GLY A 633 7.69 14.08 16.38
N LEU A 634 6.58 14.70 15.98
CA LEU A 634 6.37 15.26 14.65
C LEU A 634 6.95 16.67 14.48
N LYS A 635 7.51 17.26 15.55
CA LYS A 635 8.14 18.60 15.60
C LYS A 635 7.16 19.73 15.25
N ILE A 636 5.88 19.53 15.53
CA ILE A 636 4.79 20.52 15.39
C ILE A 636 4.92 21.61 16.44
N ALA A 637 5.32 21.23 17.67
CA ALA A 637 5.60 22.11 18.79
C ALA A 637 6.86 21.63 19.53
N ARG A 638 7.67 22.55 20.04
CA ARG A 638 8.97 22.28 20.69
C ARG A 638 9.17 22.92 22.05
N ASN A 639 8.29 23.84 22.45
CA ASN A 639 8.29 24.46 23.78
C ASN A 639 6.88 24.37 24.40
N PRO A 640 6.76 24.49 25.73
CA PRO A 640 5.47 24.43 26.42
C PRO A 640 4.43 25.45 25.91
N GLU A 641 4.87 26.61 25.43
CA GLU A 641 4.02 27.68 24.92
C GLU A 641 3.35 27.34 23.58
N GLU A 642 4.11 26.80 22.62
CA GLU A 642 3.58 26.25 21.36
C GLU A 642 2.62 25.09 21.62
N ILE A 643 2.93 24.23 22.60
CA ILE A 643 2.07 23.13 23.03
C ILE A 643 0.77 23.67 23.62
N TYR A 644 0.82 24.66 24.51
CA TYR A 644 -0.36 25.31 25.07
C TYR A 644 -1.23 25.94 23.97
N HIS A 645 -0.62 26.64 23.02
CA HIS A 645 -1.34 27.19 21.86
C HIS A 645 -1.99 26.08 21.00
N PHE A 646 -1.33 24.92 20.81
CA PHE A 646 -1.95 23.78 20.15
C PHE A 646 -3.16 23.26 20.95
N MET A 647 -3.00 23.08 22.26
CA MET A 647 -4.07 22.58 23.14
C MET A 647 -5.30 23.49 23.15
N CYS A 648 -5.12 24.82 23.10
CA CYS A 648 -6.23 25.77 22.94
C CYS A 648 -7.04 25.57 21.63
N GLY A 649 -6.44 24.97 20.61
CA GLY A 649 -7.10 24.62 19.33
C GLY A 649 -7.75 23.23 19.30
N THR A 650 -7.82 22.52 20.42
CA THR A 650 -8.51 21.22 20.55
C THR A 650 -9.96 21.40 21.00
N LEU A 651 -10.82 20.38 20.81
CA LEU A 651 -12.18 20.40 21.36
C LEU A 651 -12.14 20.40 22.90
N PHE A 652 -11.16 19.71 23.50
CA PHE A 652 -10.86 19.82 24.93
C PHE A 652 -10.55 21.26 25.37
N GLY A 653 -9.76 21.99 24.56
CA GLY A 653 -9.46 23.41 24.80
C GLY A 653 -10.70 24.29 24.78
N VAL A 654 -11.59 24.09 23.79
CA VAL A 654 -12.89 24.78 23.70
C VAL A 654 -13.79 24.44 24.90
N GLN A 655 -13.84 23.17 25.32
CA GLN A 655 -14.74 22.67 26.36
C GLN A 655 -14.14 22.68 27.79
N GLN A 656 -12.92 23.20 27.98
CA GLN A 656 -12.16 23.06 29.22
C GLN A 656 -12.94 23.53 30.46
N GLN A 657 -13.68 24.64 30.34
CA GLN A 657 -14.48 25.23 31.43
C GLN A 657 -15.62 24.32 31.93
N PHE A 658 -16.11 23.41 31.09
CA PHE A 658 -17.13 22.42 31.46
C PHE A 658 -16.51 21.12 31.99
N LEU A 659 -15.38 20.70 31.43
CA LEU A 659 -14.76 19.40 31.69
C LEU A 659 -13.72 19.40 32.84
N SER A 660 -13.09 20.53 33.14
CA SER A 660 -12.21 20.69 34.30
C SER A 660 -12.37 22.06 34.94
N LYS A 661 -13.08 22.08 36.07
CA LYS A 661 -13.30 23.28 36.90
C LYS A 661 -12.18 23.55 37.90
N GLU A 662 -11.32 22.55 38.15
CA GLU A 662 -10.33 22.57 39.23
C GLU A 662 -8.89 22.83 38.77
N LYS A 663 -8.56 22.50 37.51
CA LYS A 663 -7.21 22.69 36.93
C LYS A 663 -7.31 23.49 35.63
N SER A 664 -6.35 24.39 35.39
CA SER A 664 -6.27 25.09 34.11
C SER A 664 -5.74 24.17 33.00
N LEU A 665 -5.99 24.52 31.74
CA LEU A 665 -5.40 23.82 30.59
C LEU A 665 -3.85 23.80 30.66
N SER A 666 -3.24 24.86 31.21
CA SER A 666 -1.79 24.96 31.42
C SER A 666 -1.30 23.95 32.46
N ASP A 667 -2.03 23.79 33.57
CA ASP A 667 -1.69 22.81 34.62
C ASP A 667 -1.78 21.37 34.12
N ILE A 668 -2.88 21.03 33.43
CA ILE A 668 -3.09 19.69 32.85
C ILE A 668 -2.01 19.38 31.80
N THR A 669 -1.64 20.37 30.99
CA THR A 669 -0.55 20.24 29.99
C THR A 669 0.80 20.03 30.67
N ARG A 670 1.11 20.81 31.72
CA ARG A 670 2.36 20.72 32.50
C ARG A 670 2.48 19.39 33.24
N GLU A 671 1.40 18.89 33.82
CA GLU A 671 1.31 17.59 34.50
C GLU A 671 1.52 16.43 33.52
N ALA A 672 0.88 16.48 32.34
CA ALA A 672 1.08 15.50 31.28
C ALA A 672 2.51 15.51 30.71
N LEU A 673 3.12 16.69 30.54
CA LEU A 673 4.54 16.81 30.14
C LEU A 673 5.50 16.28 31.22
N GLY A 674 5.21 16.52 32.50
CA GLY A 674 5.97 15.97 33.63
C GLY A 674 6.02 14.44 33.57
N CYS A 675 4.85 13.80 33.47
CA CYS A 675 4.75 12.34 33.39
C CYS A 675 5.50 11.74 32.16
N LEU A 676 5.50 12.43 31.02
CA LEU A 676 6.26 12.01 29.83
C LEU A 676 7.79 12.13 29.99
N ILE A 677 8.27 13.08 30.80
CA ILE A 677 9.69 13.21 31.15
C ILE A 677 10.09 12.18 32.21
N GLU A 678 9.25 11.96 33.22
CA GLU A 678 9.44 10.91 34.24
C GLU A 678 9.50 9.50 33.62
N LYS A 679 8.67 9.21 32.62
CA LYS A 679 8.73 7.99 31.80
C LYS A 679 9.90 7.94 30.81
N GLY A 680 10.74 8.97 30.74
CA GLY A 680 11.89 9.02 29.82
C GLY A 680 11.51 9.03 28.33
N LEU A 681 10.28 9.42 27.98
CA LEU A 681 9.81 9.53 26.59
C LEU A 681 10.14 10.90 25.99
N LEU A 682 10.23 11.93 26.84
CA LEU A 682 10.72 13.26 26.51
C LEU A 682 11.96 13.63 27.34
N LYS A 683 12.76 14.55 26.81
CA LYS A 683 13.86 15.24 27.49
C LYS A 683 13.56 16.74 27.54
N GLY A 684 13.78 17.34 28.71
CA GLY A 684 13.64 18.77 28.95
C GLY A 684 13.82 19.08 30.43
N LYS A 685 14.02 20.35 30.78
CA LYS A 685 13.96 20.83 32.17
C LYS A 685 12.70 21.67 32.36
N MET A 686 11.79 21.21 33.22
CA MET A 686 10.75 22.08 33.77
C MET A 686 11.36 22.88 34.93
N THR A 687 11.99 24.02 34.62
CA THR A 687 12.55 24.94 35.63
C THR A 687 11.43 25.76 36.27
N CYS A 688 10.91 25.31 37.41
CA CYS A 688 9.94 26.05 38.22
C CYS A 688 10.60 27.11 39.11
N GLU A 689 11.32 28.08 38.53
CA GLU A 689 11.77 29.27 39.29
C GLU A 689 12.00 30.49 38.39
N LYS A 690 12.00 31.69 38.98
CA LYS A 690 11.87 32.98 38.27
C LYS A 690 13.19 33.56 37.71
N GLU A 691 14.13 32.72 37.29
CA GLU A 691 15.43 33.21 36.79
C GLU A 691 15.88 32.60 35.45
N GLN A 692 16.36 33.49 34.58
CA GLN A 692 16.92 33.26 33.23
C GLN A 692 15.99 32.62 32.17
N LYS A 693 15.65 33.43 31.15
CA LYS A 693 14.94 33.02 29.92
C LYS A 693 15.81 32.14 29.00
N SER A 694 16.15 30.93 29.45
CA SER A 694 16.62 29.87 28.56
C SER A 694 15.41 29.13 27.98
N GLN A 695 15.33 28.98 26.65
CA GLN A 695 14.20 28.28 26.03
C GLN A 695 14.26 26.79 26.36
N SER A 696 13.29 26.29 27.11
CA SER A 696 13.13 24.89 27.52
C SER A 696 12.65 24.02 26.35
N ASN A 697 13.49 23.91 25.31
CA ASN A 697 13.24 23.03 24.17
C ASN A 697 13.03 21.59 24.65
N LEU A 698 11.87 21.03 24.29
CA LEU A 698 11.51 19.64 24.51
C LEU A 698 12.03 18.80 23.36
N GLU A 699 12.83 17.79 23.67
CA GLU A 699 13.32 16.79 22.72
C GLU A 699 12.67 15.43 22.99
N ILE A 700 12.44 14.65 21.94
CA ILE A 700 11.92 13.29 22.07
C ILE A 700 13.07 12.28 22.24
N THR A 701 12.89 11.26 23.08
CA THR A 701 13.89 10.17 23.20
C THR A 701 13.69 9.12 22.10
N GLN A 702 14.67 8.25 21.89
CA GLN A 702 14.50 7.10 20.98
C GLN A 702 13.31 6.22 21.40
N LEU A 703 13.11 6.00 22.70
CA LEU A 703 11.95 5.28 23.22
C LEU A 703 10.64 6.04 22.94
N GLY A 704 10.59 7.35 23.19
CA GLY A 704 9.43 8.18 22.84
C GLY A 704 9.10 8.16 21.34
N GLN A 705 10.14 8.19 20.50
CA GLN A 705 10.04 8.13 19.04
C GLN A 705 9.49 6.78 18.56
N ALA A 706 10.01 5.67 19.12
CA ALA A 706 9.50 4.32 18.88
C ALA A 706 8.04 4.16 19.33
N THR A 707 7.69 4.69 20.50
CA THR A 707 6.33 4.61 21.07
C THR A 707 5.29 5.33 20.20
N TYR A 708 5.55 6.57 19.76
CA TYR A 708 4.57 7.28 18.91
C TYR A 708 4.46 6.68 17.51
N LYS A 709 5.57 6.20 16.92
CA LYS A 709 5.56 5.59 15.58
C LYS A 709 4.94 4.19 15.57
N GLY A 710 5.28 3.37 16.55
CA GLY A 710 4.62 2.09 16.82
C GLY A 710 3.15 2.24 17.20
N SER A 711 2.70 3.46 17.58
CA SER A 711 1.36 3.72 18.11
C SER A 711 1.02 2.85 19.33
N ILE A 712 2.00 2.68 20.23
CA ILE A 712 1.90 1.87 21.45
C ILE A 712 1.24 2.69 22.58
N ASP A 713 0.31 2.09 23.34
CA ASP A 713 -0.26 2.72 24.53
C ASP A 713 0.85 2.95 25.58
N LEU A 714 0.89 4.17 26.13
CA LEU A 714 1.81 4.63 27.17
C LEU A 714 1.74 3.79 28.46
N ALA A 715 0.63 3.09 28.69
CA ALA A 715 0.46 2.11 29.76
C ALA A 715 1.29 0.82 29.54
N TYR A 716 1.51 0.40 28.29
CA TYR A 716 2.18 -0.86 27.95
C TYR A 716 3.61 -0.67 27.40
N CYS A 717 4.02 0.56 27.07
CA CYS A 717 5.38 0.91 26.60
C CYS A 717 6.49 0.23 27.43
N ASP A 718 6.46 0.41 28.75
CA ASP A 718 7.51 -0.07 29.66
C ASP A 718 7.50 -1.60 29.84
N ALA A 719 6.34 -2.23 29.62
CA ALA A 719 6.19 -3.68 29.61
C ALA A 719 6.68 -4.29 28.28
N LEU A 720 6.32 -3.69 27.14
CA LEU A 720 6.75 -4.12 25.81
C LEU A 720 8.26 -4.02 25.65
N TYR A 721 8.86 -2.89 26.06
CA TYR A 721 10.31 -2.72 26.01
C TYR A 721 11.03 -3.81 26.82
N ARG A 722 10.52 -4.12 28.02
CA ARG A 722 11.06 -5.16 28.91
C ARG A 722 10.88 -6.57 28.33
N ASP A 723 9.72 -6.88 27.78
CA ASP A 723 9.41 -8.16 27.14
C ASP A 723 10.31 -8.41 25.92
N LEU A 724 10.48 -7.40 25.05
CA LEU A 724 11.38 -7.49 23.89
C LEU A 724 12.86 -7.65 24.31
N LYS A 725 13.30 -6.91 25.33
CA LYS A 725 14.69 -6.98 25.83
C LYS A 725 15.00 -8.33 26.49
N LYS A 726 14.13 -8.81 27.39
CA LYS A 726 14.19 -10.18 27.94
C LYS A 726 14.09 -11.25 26.83
N GLY A 727 13.34 -10.96 25.77
CA GLY A 727 13.29 -11.80 24.59
C GLY A 727 14.64 -11.91 23.87
N LEU A 728 15.44 -10.85 23.77
CA LEU A 728 16.80 -10.92 23.19
C LEU A 728 17.74 -11.80 24.02
N GLU A 729 17.58 -11.83 25.33
CA GLU A 729 18.37 -12.66 26.26
C GLU A 729 18.10 -14.17 26.09
N GLY A 730 16.99 -14.57 25.45
CA GLY A 730 16.53 -15.97 25.40
C GLY A 730 15.49 -16.28 24.32
N LEU A 731 15.69 -15.80 23.09
CA LEU A 731 14.71 -15.96 22.02
C LEU A 731 14.67 -17.41 21.51
N VAL A 732 13.48 -18.03 21.51
CA VAL A 732 13.28 -19.38 21.00
C VAL A 732 12.83 -19.27 19.53
N LEU A 733 13.71 -19.64 18.61
CA LEU A 733 13.49 -19.53 17.16
C LEU A 733 12.98 -20.82 16.50
N GLU A 734 13.18 -21.98 17.14
CA GLU A 734 12.69 -23.28 16.64
C GLU A 734 11.15 -23.34 16.53
N SER A 735 10.44 -22.54 17.34
CA SER A 735 9.00 -22.39 17.30
C SER A 735 8.61 -20.91 17.39
N CYS A 736 7.70 -20.45 16.53
CA CYS A 736 7.20 -19.08 16.56
C CYS A 736 6.32 -18.75 17.78
N LEU A 737 6.11 -19.70 18.72
CA LEU A 737 5.33 -19.49 19.94
C LEU A 737 5.87 -18.35 20.82
N HIS A 738 7.19 -18.17 20.93
CA HIS A 738 7.75 -17.05 21.71
C HIS A 738 7.50 -15.71 21.02
N LEU A 739 7.68 -15.63 19.70
CA LEU A 739 7.35 -14.42 18.92
C LEU A 739 5.85 -14.09 18.93
N LEU A 740 4.98 -15.10 18.99
CA LEU A 740 3.54 -14.93 19.17
C LEU A 740 3.20 -14.36 20.55
N TYR A 741 3.88 -14.78 21.62
CA TYR A 741 3.68 -14.18 22.93
C TYR A 741 4.04 -12.68 22.93
N LEU A 742 5.20 -12.32 22.38
CA LEU A 742 5.64 -10.92 22.25
C LEU A 742 4.68 -10.07 21.40
N THR A 743 4.00 -10.68 20.42
CA THR A 743 3.00 -10.02 19.56
C THR A 743 1.54 -10.28 19.95
N THR A 744 1.28 -10.90 21.10
CA THR A 744 -0.08 -11.02 21.64
C THR A 744 -0.46 -9.70 22.33
N PRO A 745 -1.59 -9.06 21.98
CA PRO A 745 -2.00 -7.78 22.55
C PRO A 745 -2.25 -7.83 24.07
N TYR A 746 -1.96 -6.74 24.76
CA TYR A 746 -2.20 -6.60 26.21
C TYR A 746 -3.67 -6.30 26.55
N ASP A 747 -4.41 -5.56 25.72
CA ASP A 747 -5.81 -5.16 25.94
C ASP A 747 -6.81 -6.34 26.02
N MET A 748 -6.43 -7.50 25.47
CA MET A 748 -7.27 -8.70 25.46
C MET A 748 -7.10 -9.61 26.68
N THR A 749 -6.13 -9.37 27.57
CA THR A 749 -5.88 -10.24 28.73
C THR A 749 -7.03 -10.24 29.73
N ASP A 750 -7.65 -9.09 29.96
CA ASP A 750 -8.65 -8.87 31.01
C ASP A 750 -10.01 -9.50 30.63
N HIS A 751 -10.24 -9.57 29.32
CA HIS A 751 -11.39 -10.21 28.70
C HIS A 751 -11.22 -11.73 28.56
N CYS A 752 -10.01 -12.26 28.78
CA CYS A 752 -9.71 -13.68 28.71
C CYS A 752 -9.97 -14.37 30.05
N ARG A 753 -10.68 -15.50 30.01
CA ARG A 753 -10.83 -16.42 31.15
C ARG A 753 -10.51 -17.83 30.65
N PRO A 754 -9.30 -18.35 30.89
CA PRO A 754 -8.92 -19.65 30.37
C PRO A 754 -9.68 -20.76 31.09
N ASP A 755 -10.15 -21.75 30.33
CA ASP A 755 -10.52 -23.05 30.88
C ASP A 755 -9.21 -23.79 31.20
N TRP A 756 -8.96 -24.05 32.48
CA TRP A 756 -7.69 -24.63 32.93
C TRP A 756 -7.46 -26.07 32.47
N MET A 757 -8.53 -26.84 32.20
CA MET A 757 -8.42 -28.20 31.66
C MET A 757 -8.08 -28.17 30.15
N ILE A 758 -8.63 -27.21 29.40
CA ILE A 758 -8.23 -26.94 28.02
C ILE A 758 -6.78 -26.42 27.99
N TYR A 759 -6.42 -25.46 28.85
CA TYR A 759 -5.08 -24.89 28.94
C TYR A 759 -4.04 -25.99 29.21
N PHE A 760 -4.26 -26.82 30.22
CA PHE A 760 -3.37 -27.95 30.52
C PHE A 760 -3.28 -28.94 29.35
N ARG A 761 -4.43 -29.32 28.75
CA ARG A 761 -4.44 -30.21 27.57
C ARG A 761 -3.65 -29.64 26.39
N GLN A 762 -3.72 -28.33 26.15
CA GLN A 762 -2.93 -27.70 25.09
C GLN A 762 -1.45 -27.61 25.46
N PHE A 763 -1.10 -27.33 26.72
CA PHE A 763 0.30 -27.36 27.19
C PHE A 763 0.93 -28.75 27.04
N SER A 764 0.22 -29.83 27.41
CA SER A 764 0.70 -31.21 27.25
C SER A 764 0.79 -31.69 25.79
N GLN A 765 0.23 -30.93 24.83
CA GLN A 765 0.36 -31.19 23.39
C GLN A 765 1.54 -30.44 22.75
N LEU A 766 2.22 -29.57 23.49
CA LEU A 766 3.41 -28.87 23.04
C LEU A 766 4.65 -29.78 23.13
N ASN A 767 5.62 -29.59 22.23
CA ASN A 767 6.91 -30.27 22.31
C ASN A 767 7.80 -29.71 23.44
N SER A 768 8.90 -30.39 23.77
CA SER A 768 9.78 -30.02 24.90
C SER A 768 10.52 -28.68 24.74
N VAL A 769 10.51 -28.06 23.55
CA VAL A 769 11.06 -26.72 23.29
C VAL A 769 9.95 -25.66 23.37
N GLU A 770 8.78 -25.95 22.82
CA GLU A 770 7.55 -25.16 22.98
C GLU A 770 7.15 -25.03 24.47
N GLN A 771 7.28 -26.10 25.27
CA GLN A 771 7.04 -26.08 26.72
C GLN A 771 8.04 -25.19 27.48
N LYS A 772 9.31 -25.12 27.05
CA LYS A 772 10.31 -24.20 27.65
C LYS A 772 9.93 -22.74 27.44
N VAL A 773 9.22 -22.39 26.37
CA VAL A 773 8.74 -21.00 26.15
C VAL A 773 7.85 -20.53 27.30
N ALA A 774 6.96 -21.39 27.83
CA ALA A 774 6.10 -21.04 28.96
C ALA A 774 6.93 -20.69 30.22
N ALA A 775 7.96 -21.50 30.51
CA ALA A 775 8.88 -21.26 31.62
C ALA A 775 9.72 -19.98 31.44
N ILE A 776 10.21 -19.69 30.22
CA ILE A 776 10.94 -18.46 29.88
C ILE A 776 10.04 -17.23 30.05
N VAL A 777 8.80 -17.29 29.56
CA VAL A 777 7.79 -16.24 29.71
C VAL A 777 7.52 -15.96 31.20
N GLY A 778 7.34 -17.01 32.00
CA GLY A 778 7.16 -16.92 33.46
C GLY A 778 6.06 -17.82 34.03
N VAL A 779 5.46 -18.69 33.22
CA VAL A 779 4.38 -19.60 33.59
C VAL A 779 4.92 -21.04 33.63
N PRO A 780 5.35 -21.55 34.80
CA PRO A 780 5.86 -22.91 34.90
C PRO A 780 4.73 -23.93 34.78
N GLU A 781 5.03 -25.11 34.23
CA GLU A 781 4.10 -26.25 34.15
C GLU A 781 3.42 -26.56 35.49
N SER A 782 4.19 -26.49 36.60
CA SER A 782 3.71 -26.73 37.96
C SER A 782 2.68 -25.72 38.49
N PHE A 783 2.43 -24.63 37.75
CA PHE A 783 1.31 -23.70 37.98
C PHE A 783 0.07 -24.13 37.18
N ILE A 784 0.25 -24.45 35.89
CA ILE A 784 -0.85 -24.86 34.99
C ILE A 784 -1.50 -26.16 35.49
N THR A 785 -0.69 -27.17 35.85
CA THR A 785 -1.16 -28.43 36.43
C THR A 785 -1.99 -28.20 37.70
N LYS A 786 -1.52 -27.33 38.60
CA LYS A 786 -2.21 -27.03 39.87
C LYS A 786 -3.51 -26.29 39.67
N LYS A 787 -3.57 -25.30 38.75
CA LYS A 787 -4.82 -24.64 38.36
C LYS A 787 -5.83 -25.65 37.80
N ALA A 788 -5.40 -26.53 36.89
CA ALA A 788 -6.25 -27.55 36.29
C ALA A 788 -6.77 -28.58 37.31
N SER A 789 -5.95 -28.98 38.29
CA SER A 789 -6.35 -29.88 39.37
C SER A 789 -7.00 -29.19 40.59
N GLY A 790 -7.33 -27.90 40.50
CA GLY A 790 -7.96 -27.13 41.59
C GLY A 790 -7.10 -26.96 42.86
N GLN A 791 -5.79 -27.17 42.79
CA GLN A 791 -4.89 -27.12 43.95
C GLN A 791 -4.49 -25.68 44.32
N ALA A 792 -4.38 -25.42 45.62
CA ALA A 792 -3.88 -24.15 46.14
C ALA A 792 -2.41 -23.88 45.72
N ILE A 793 -2.11 -22.63 45.40
CA ILE A 793 -0.82 -22.22 44.81
C ILE A 793 -0.07 -21.31 45.80
N LYS A 794 1.23 -21.60 46.00
CA LYS A 794 2.10 -20.89 46.97
C LYS A 794 2.97 -19.77 46.37
N LYS A 795 3.06 -19.68 45.04
CA LYS A 795 3.71 -18.56 44.34
C LYS A 795 2.62 -17.82 43.57
N ASP A 796 2.51 -16.52 43.81
CA ASP A 796 1.70 -15.69 42.93
C ASP A 796 2.39 -15.56 41.57
N VAL A 797 1.59 -15.49 40.50
CA VAL A 797 2.05 -15.37 39.11
C VAL A 797 1.06 -14.47 38.41
N ASP A 798 1.56 -13.43 37.75
CA ASP A 798 0.73 -12.42 37.10
C ASP A 798 -0.29 -13.04 36.15
N ASN A 799 -1.57 -12.82 36.46
CA ASN A 799 -2.69 -13.31 35.65
C ASN A 799 -2.68 -12.70 34.24
N GLY A 800 -2.11 -11.49 34.05
CA GLY A 800 -1.90 -10.88 32.74
C GLY A 800 -0.99 -11.74 31.86
N VAL A 801 0.21 -12.08 32.34
CA VAL A 801 1.16 -13.01 31.67
C VAL A 801 0.51 -14.37 31.40
N VAL A 802 -0.22 -14.94 32.37
CA VAL A 802 -0.86 -16.26 32.23
C VAL A 802 -1.98 -16.24 31.18
N ASN A 803 -2.82 -15.20 31.15
CA ASN A 803 -3.87 -15.04 30.15
C ASN A 803 -3.29 -14.77 28.75
N ARG A 804 -2.24 -13.94 28.66
CA ARG A 804 -1.55 -13.64 27.40
C ARG A 804 -0.91 -14.87 26.79
N LEU A 805 -0.32 -15.76 27.59
CA LEU A 805 0.21 -17.05 27.12
C LEU A 805 -0.91 -17.99 26.63
N TYR A 806 -2.09 -18.00 27.27
CA TYR A 806 -3.25 -18.77 26.76
C TYR A 806 -3.72 -18.24 25.39
N LEU A 807 -3.85 -16.92 25.23
CA LEU A 807 -4.16 -16.29 23.95
C LEU A 807 -3.07 -16.58 22.88
N SER A 808 -1.81 -16.67 23.30
CA SER A 808 -0.71 -17.11 22.43
C SER A 808 -0.92 -18.55 21.93
N PHE A 809 -1.45 -19.47 22.77
CA PHE A 809 -1.76 -20.84 22.35
C PHE A 809 -2.93 -20.89 21.35
N VAL A 810 -3.95 -20.02 21.51
CA VAL A 810 -5.05 -19.88 20.52
C VAL A 810 -4.49 -19.43 19.16
N LEU A 811 -3.66 -18.39 19.15
CA LEU A 811 -2.98 -17.89 17.93
C LEU A 811 -2.05 -18.94 17.31
N TYR A 812 -1.35 -19.71 18.14
CA TYR A 812 -0.41 -20.73 17.68
C TYR A 812 -1.10 -21.93 17.05
N ALA A 813 -2.19 -22.41 17.66
CA ALA A 813 -3.06 -23.43 17.07
C ALA A 813 -3.67 -22.91 15.75
N LEU A 814 -4.07 -21.65 15.68
CA LEU A 814 -4.63 -21.04 14.47
C LEU A 814 -3.61 -20.93 13.33
N LEU A 815 -2.34 -20.60 13.62
CA LEU A 815 -1.25 -20.63 12.62
C LEU A 815 -0.78 -22.05 12.23
N LYS A 816 -1.06 -23.09 13.04
CA LYS A 816 -0.83 -24.50 12.68
C LYS A 816 -1.98 -25.08 11.86
N GLU A 817 -3.23 -24.80 12.22
CA GLU A 817 -4.43 -25.43 11.65
C GLU A 817 -5.10 -24.63 10.51
N THR A 818 -4.93 -23.30 10.46
CA THR A 818 -5.59 -22.38 9.51
C THR A 818 -7.12 -22.45 9.47
N ASN A 819 -7.75 -23.02 10.50
CA ASN A 819 -9.21 -23.13 10.60
C ASN A 819 -9.75 -22.54 11.91
N ILE A 820 -10.44 -21.40 11.78
CA ILE A 820 -11.09 -20.70 12.89
C ILE A 820 -12.13 -21.59 13.59
N TRP A 821 -12.81 -22.50 12.88
CA TRP A 821 -13.83 -23.39 13.46
C TRP A 821 -13.21 -24.44 14.39
N ASN A 822 -12.19 -25.16 13.92
CA ASN A 822 -11.48 -26.15 14.75
C ASN A 822 -10.95 -25.50 16.04
N VAL A 823 -10.29 -24.34 15.93
CA VAL A 823 -9.74 -23.61 17.08
C VAL A 823 -10.85 -23.06 17.99
N SER A 824 -11.96 -22.57 17.43
CA SER A 824 -13.16 -22.14 18.18
C SER A 824 -13.71 -23.26 19.06
N GLU A 825 -13.84 -24.47 18.52
CA GLU A 825 -14.32 -25.64 19.25
C GLU A 825 -13.28 -26.14 20.26
N LYS A 826 -12.01 -26.25 19.84
CA LYS A 826 -10.88 -26.75 20.65
C LYS A 826 -10.60 -25.92 21.92
N PHE A 827 -10.80 -24.60 21.85
CA PHE A 827 -10.61 -23.67 22.97
C PHE A 827 -11.93 -23.21 23.64
N ASN A 828 -13.08 -23.73 23.21
CA ASN A 828 -14.41 -23.31 23.68
C ASN A 828 -14.64 -21.78 23.61
N MET A 829 -14.18 -21.15 22.53
CA MET A 829 -14.28 -19.71 22.29
C MET A 829 -15.14 -19.43 21.05
N SER A 830 -15.96 -18.38 21.04
CA SER A 830 -16.75 -18.05 19.83
C SER A 830 -15.84 -17.70 18.64
N ARG A 831 -16.11 -18.27 17.46
CA ARG A 831 -15.34 -18.05 16.22
C ARG A 831 -15.09 -16.59 15.86
N GLY A 832 -16.03 -15.69 16.10
CA GLY A 832 -15.85 -14.24 15.95
C GLY A 832 -14.82 -13.62 16.92
N TYR A 833 -14.70 -14.13 18.15
CA TYR A 833 -13.65 -13.74 19.09
C TYR A 833 -12.28 -14.25 18.65
N VAL A 834 -12.18 -15.50 18.17
CA VAL A 834 -10.92 -16.06 17.63
C VAL A 834 -10.44 -15.25 16.42
N GLN A 835 -11.34 -14.86 15.51
CA GLN A 835 -10.99 -13.97 14.39
C GLN A 835 -10.62 -12.56 14.86
N ASN A 836 -11.25 -12.02 15.91
CA ASN A 836 -10.91 -10.71 16.47
C ASN A 836 -9.53 -10.71 17.14
N LEU A 837 -9.19 -11.76 17.89
CA LEU A 837 -7.86 -11.97 18.46
C LEU A 837 -6.77 -12.03 17.38
N LEU A 838 -7.02 -12.76 16.29
CA LEU A 838 -6.12 -12.81 15.13
C LEU A 838 -5.91 -11.42 14.51
N ASN A 839 -6.99 -10.67 14.28
CA ASN A 839 -6.93 -9.32 13.69
C ASN A 839 -6.16 -8.33 14.58
N SER A 840 -6.42 -8.35 15.90
CA SER A 840 -5.71 -7.48 16.85
C SER A 840 -4.26 -7.90 17.03
N ALA A 841 -3.93 -9.20 17.02
CA ALA A 841 -2.55 -9.68 17.03
C ALA A 841 -1.80 -9.30 15.73
N ALA A 842 -2.45 -9.36 14.56
CA ALA A 842 -1.87 -8.88 13.31
C ALA A 842 -1.60 -7.36 13.34
N SER A 843 -2.53 -6.58 13.88
CA SER A 843 -2.34 -5.13 14.05
C SER A 843 -1.23 -4.81 15.06
N PHE A 844 -1.23 -5.47 16.21
CA PHE A 844 -0.23 -5.26 17.25
C PHE A 844 1.16 -5.75 16.82
N ALA A 845 1.27 -6.84 16.05
CA ALA A 845 2.52 -7.25 15.42
C ALA A 845 3.10 -6.15 14.49
N SER A 846 2.24 -5.44 13.75
CA SER A 846 2.66 -4.27 12.96
C SER A 846 3.11 -3.09 13.83
N CYS A 847 2.44 -2.86 14.96
CA CYS A 847 2.85 -1.84 15.94
C CYS A 847 4.21 -2.15 16.58
N VAL A 848 4.41 -3.39 17.03
CA VAL A 848 5.67 -3.88 17.63
C VAL A 848 6.79 -3.91 16.59
N LEU A 849 6.49 -4.22 15.32
CA LEU A 849 7.43 -4.09 14.21
C LEU A 849 7.92 -2.64 14.09
N HIS A 850 7.03 -1.66 13.93
CA HIS A 850 7.43 -0.25 13.79
C HIS A 850 8.12 0.32 15.05
N PHE A 851 7.73 -0.12 16.25
CA PHE A 851 8.46 0.18 17.49
C PHE A 851 9.90 -0.37 17.45
N SER A 852 10.09 -1.59 16.93
CA SER A 852 11.40 -2.24 16.75
C SER A 852 12.21 -1.66 15.58
N GLU A 853 11.61 -0.88 14.68
CA GLU A 853 12.32 -0.25 13.55
C GLU A 853 13.06 1.03 13.94
N GLU A 854 12.68 1.68 15.05
CA GLU A 854 13.26 2.93 15.53
C GLU A 854 14.25 2.73 16.71
N LEU A 855 14.41 1.48 17.18
CA LEU A 855 15.34 1.07 18.23
C LEU A 855 16.36 0.06 17.67
N GLU A 856 17.60 0.50 17.47
CA GLU A 856 18.65 -0.28 16.80
C GLU A 856 18.96 -1.62 17.50
N GLU A 857 18.83 -1.69 18.84
CA GLU A 857 18.97 -2.93 19.61
C GLU A 857 17.92 -4.01 19.25
N PHE A 858 16.79 -3.63 18.65
CA PHE A 858 15.70 -4.55 18.27
C PHE A 858 15.71 -4.95 16.78
N TRP A 859 16.83 -4.76 16.07
CA TRP A 859 16.97 -5.12 14.65
C TRP A 859 16.57 -6.58 14.31
N VAL A 860 16.77 -7.52 15.25
CA VAL A 860 16.38 -8.94 15.10
C VAL A 860 14.87 -9.08 14.91
N TYR A 861 14.08 -8.34 15.69
CA TYR A 861 12.62 -8.36 15.59
C TYR A 861 12.12 -7.74 14.29
N LYS A 862 12.80 -6.73 13.73
CA LYS A 862 12.45 -6.18 12.41
C LYS A 862 12.42 -7.25 11.32
N ALA A 863 13.40 -8.16 11.30
CA ALA A 863 13.45 -9.28 10.36
C ALA A 863 12.34 -10.32 10.62
N LEU A 864 12.20 -10.76 11.88
CA LEU A 864 11.27 -11.84 12.27
C LEU A 864 9.79 -11.42 12.19
N LEU A 865 9.47 -10.22 12.67
CA LEU A 865 8.09 -9.71 12.73
C LEU A 865 7.56 -9.29 11.36
N THR A 866 8.42 -8.93 10.40
CA THR A 866 8.00 -8.65 9.01
C THR A 866 7.26 -9.84 8.39
N GLU A 867 7.69 -11.08 8.65
CA GLU A 867 7.01 -12.27 8.11
C GLU A 867 5.89 -12.77 9.02
N LEU A 868 6.06 -12.69 10.35
CA LEU A 868 5.00 -13.06 11.30
C LEU A 868 3.74 -12.17 11.11
N THR A 869 3.91 -10.87 10.88
CA THR A 869 2.80 -9.93 10.65
C THR A 869 1.99 -10.30 9.41
N LYS A 870 2.63 -10.78 8.32
CA LYS A 870 1.93 -11.31 7.14
C LYS A 870 1.19 -12.60 7.45
N ARG A 871 1.84 -13.55 8.14
CA ARG A 871 1.25 -14.84 8.51
C ARG A 871 0.01 -14.66 9.40
N LEU A 872 0.05 -13.73 10.35
CA LEU A 872 -1.10 -13.33 11.17
C LEU A 872 -2.17 -12.58 10.34
N THR A 873 -1.76 -11.65 9.47
CA THR A 873 -2.67 -10.88 8.60
C THR A 873 -3.52 -11.76 7.69
N TYR A 874 -2.89 -12.75 7.04
CA TYR A 874 -3.58 -13.58 6.05
C TYR A 874 -4.13 -14.88 6.63
N CYS A 875 -3.39 -15.54 7.54
CA CYS A 875 -3.77 -16.77 8.24
C CYS A 875 -4.28 -17.94 7.36
N VAL A 876 -3.91 -17.93 6.08
CA VAL A 876 -4.25 -18.95 5.08
C VAL A 876 -2.99 -19.67 4.58
N LYS A 877 -3.20 -20.71 3.78
CA LYS A 877 -2.12 -21.30 2.97
C LYS A 877 -1.45 -20.23 2.09
N ALA A 878 -0.12 -20.26 2.02
CA ALA A 878 0.67 -19.27 1.28
C ALA A 878 0.29 -19.15 -0.21
N GLU A 879 -0.20 -20.23 -0.83
CA GLU A 879 -0.67 -20.27 -2.23
C GLU A 879 -1.85 -19.34 -2.53
N LEU A 880 -2.65 -18.96 -1.52
CA LEU A 880 -3.81 -18.08 -1.69
C LEU A 880 -3.49 -16.58 -1.48
N ILE A 881 -2.37 -16.25 -0.82
CA ILE A 881 -2.02 -14.88 -0.44
C ILE A 881 -1.97 -13.92 -1.66
N PRO A 882 -1.36 -14.27 -2.82
CA PRO A 882 -1.30 -13.37 -3.96
C PRO A 882 -2.69 -13.02 -4.54
N LEU A 883 -3.69 -13.88 -4.35
CA LEU A 883 -5.07 -13.62 -4.79
C LEU A 883 -5.81 -12.74 -3.78
N MET A 884 -5.51 -12.86 -2.49
CA MET A 884 -6.07 -12.03 -1.42
C MET A 884 -5.48 -10.60 -1.36
N GLU A 885 -4.43 -10.30 -2.13
CA GLU A 885 -4.01 -8.92 -2.42
C GLU A 885 -5.01 -8.15 -3.31
N VAL A 886 -5.95 -8.84 -3.97
CA VAL A 886 -6.93 -8.22 -4.89
C VAL A 886 -8.16 -7.74 -4.13
N ALA A 887 -8.60 -6.50 -4.41
CA ALA A 887 -9.72 -5.89 -3.71
C ALA A 887 -11.01 -6.69 -3.95
N GLY A 888 -11.65 -7.13 -2.85
CA GLY A 888 -12.86 -7.95 -2.90
C GLY A 888 -12.63 -9.47 -2.89
N VAL A 889 -11.38 -9.94 -2.93
CA VAL A 889 -11.04 -11.38 -2.88
C VAL A 889 -10.68 -11.78 -1.44
N LEU A 890 -11.60 -12.49 -0.78
CA LEU A 890 -11.43 -13.10 0.56
C LEU A 890 -11.07 -14.60 0.43
N GLU A 891 -10.66 -15.27 1.51
CA GLU A 891 -10.14 -16.68 1.47
C GLU A 891 -10.99 -17.60 0.59
N SER A 892 -12.31 -17.65 0.83
CA SER A 892 -13.22 -18.53 0.08
C SER A 892 -13.19 -18.26 -1.43
N ARG A 893 -13.15 -16.98 -1.84
CA ARG A 893 -13.10 -16.58 -3.26
C ARG A 893 -11.70 -16.79 -3.84
N ALA A 894 -10.63 -16.54 -3.07
CA ALA A 894 -9.25 -16.87 -3.45
C ALA A 894 -9.10 -18.37 -3.73
N LYS A 895 -9.68 -19.22 -2.87
CA LYS A 895 -9.68 -20.67 -3.07
C LYS A 895 -10.47 -21.07 -4.32
N GLN A 896 -11.71 -20.58 -4.50
CA GLN A 896 -12.48 -20.87 -5.72
C GLN A 896 -11.73 -20.46 -7.00
N LEU A 897 -11.05 -19.31 -6.99
CA LEU A 897 -10.21 -18.84 -8.10
C LEU A 897 -9.03 -19.79 -8.35
N TYR A 898 -8.31 -20.18 -7.30
CA TYR A 898 -7.16 -21.08 -7.36
C TYR A 898 -7.53 -22.49 -7.84
N ASP A 899 -8.65 -23.03 -7.33
CA ASP A 899 -9.25 -24.31 -7.73
C ASP A 899 -9.71 -24.26 -9.20
N SER A 900 -10.20 -23.10 -9.68
CA SER A 900 -10.53 -22.83 -11.09
C SER A 900 -9.32 -22.47 -11.97
N GLY A 901 -8.09 -22.64 -11.49
CA GLY A 901 -6.85 -22.42 -12.24
C GLY A 901 -6.29 -20.98 -12.25
N TYR A 902 -7.00 -20.00 -11.67
CA TYR A 902 -6.53 -18.62 -11.52
C TYR A 902 -5.55 -18.47 -10.35
N LYS A 903 -4.41 -19.17 -10.44
CA LYS A 903 -3.43 -19.31 -9.34
C LYS A 903 -2.52 -18.10 -9.11
N THR A 904 -2.56 -17.09 -9.98
CA THR A 904 -1.70 -15.90 -9.89
C THR A 904 -2.46 -14.62 -10.23
N LEU A 905 -1.94 -13.48 -9.76
CA LEU A 905 -2.41 -12.14 -10.15
C LEU A 905 -2.48 -11.97 -11.67
N ALA A 906 -1.52 -12.52 -12.42
CA ALA A 906 -1.50 -12.46 -13.87
C ALA A 906 -2.63 -13.28 -14.51
N HIS A 907 -2.94 -14.48 -13.99
CA HIS A 907 -4.09 -15.26 -14.48
C HIS A 907 -5.40 -14.48 -14.26
N LEU A 908 -5.53 -13.83 -13.09
CA LEU A 908 -6.74 -13.10 -12.71
C LEU A 908 -6.89 -11.75 -13.45
N ALA A 909 -5.78 -11.06 -13.72
CA ALA A 909 -5.74 -9.87 -14.56
C ALA A 909 -6.06 -10.19 -16.03
N ASN A 910 -5.72 -11.39 -16.50
CA ASN A 910 -5.98 -11.86 -17.86
C ASN A 910 -7.31 -12.59 -18.03
N ALA A 911 -8.13 -12.69 -16.97
CA ALA A 911 -9.40 -13.38 -17.03
C ALA A 911 -10.51 -12.52 -17.69
N ASP A 912 -11.30 -13.12 -18.57
CA ASP A 912 -12.57 -12.53 -19.02
C ASP A 912 -13.60 -12.53 -17.88
N PRO A 913 -14.19 -11.38 -17.50
CA PRO A 913 -15.23 -11.31 -16.49
C PRO A 913 -16.46 -12.19 -16.75
N GLU A 914 -16.86 -12.41 -18.00
CA GLU A 914 -18.04 -13.25 -18.29
C GLU A 914 -17.71 -14.76 -18.13
N THR A 915 -16.46 -15.15 -18.39
CA THR A 915 -15.93 -16.50 -18.12
C THR A 915 -15.76 -16.75 -16.63
N LEU A 916 -15.29 -15.78 -15.85
CA LEU A 916 -15.26 -15.86 -14.39
C LEU A 916 -16.66 -16.12 -13.80
N VAL A 917 -17.69 -15.41 -14.30
CA VAL A 917 -19.09 -15.61 -13.88
C VAL A 917 -19.61 -17.02 -14.21
N LYS A 918 -19.12 -17.65 -15.29
CA LYS A 918 -19.51 -19.03 -15.67
C LYS A 918 -18.81 -20.09 -14.83
N MET A 919 -17.53 -19.94 -14.52
CA MET A 919 -16.74 -20.97 -13.82
C MET A 919 -16.85 -20.89 -12.30
N ILE A 920 -17.26 -19.75 -11.73
CA ILE A 920 -17.21 -19.50 -10.29
C ILE A 920 -18.62 -19.33 -9.73
N GLU A 921 -19.04 -20.26 -8.87
CA GLU A 921 -20.37 -20.25 -8.25
C GLU A 921 -20.66 -18.90 -7.54
N HIS A 922 -21.88 -18.40 -7.75
CA HIS A 922 -22.41 -17.19 -7.11
C HIS A 922 -21.48 -15.97 -7.24
N LEU A 923 -20.83 -15.78 -8.40
CA LEU A 923 -20.08 -14.56 -8.75
C LEU A 923 -20.91 -13.68 -9.70
N SER A 924 -21.16 -12.42 -9.33
CA SER A 924 -21.89 -11.48 -10.21
C SER A 924 -20.98 -10.83 -11.25
N ARG A 925 -21.53 -10.42 -12.40
CA ARG A 925 -20.83 -9.64 -13.44
C ARG A 925 -20.13 -8.40 -12.88
N ARG A 926 -20.75 -7.69 -11.92
CA ARG A 926 -20.18 -6.52 -11.26
C ARG A 926 -18.90 -6.89 -10.51
N GLN A 927 -18.98 -7.92 -9.66
CA GLN A 927 -17.83 -8.42 -8.89
C GLN A 927 -16.73 -8.97 -9.80
N ALA A 928 -17.06 -9.74 -10.84
CA ALA A 928 -16.07 -10.27 -11.79
C ALA A 928 -15.28 -9.15 -12.49
N ARG A 929 -15.97 -8.11 -12.99
CA ARG A 929 -15.33 -6.93 -13.61
C ARG A 929 -14.46 -6.15 -12.61
N GLN A 930 -14.89 -6.03 -11.35
CA GLN A 930 -14.12 -5.38 -10.28
C GLN A 930 -12.90 -6.19 -9.84
N ILE A 931 -13.00 -7.52 -9.76
CA ILE A 931 -11.87 -8.41 -9.43
C ILE A 931 -10.82 -8.35 -10.54
N VAL A 932 -11.22 -8.43 -11.82
CA VAL A 932 -10.29 -8.31 -12.96
C VAL A 932 -9.65 -6.93 -13.01
N SER A 933 -10.40 -5.84 -12.79
CA SER A 933 -9.81 -4.49 -12.82
C SER A 933 -8.86 -4.24 -11.65
N SER A 934 -9.17 -4.70 -10.44
CA SER A 934 -8.23 -4.67 -9.32
C SER A 934 -7.00 -5.55 -9.58
N ALA A 935 -7.18 -6.76 -10.14
CA ALA A 935 -6.06 -7.62 -10.51
C ALA A 935 -5.17 -6.98 -11.58
N LYS A 936 -5.74 -6.32 -12.60
CA LYS A 936 -4.97 -5.54 -13.61
C LYS A 936 -4.16 -4.43 -12.93
N ILE A 937 -4.74 -3.65 -12.03
CA ILE A 937 -4.02 -2.61 -11.26
C ILE A 937 -2.85 -3.21 -10.47
N THR A 938 -3.03 -4.38 -9.86
CA THR A 938 -1.99 -5.04 -9.05
C THR A 938 -0.97 -5.83 -9.89
N SER A 939 -1.30 -6.26 -11.12
CA SER A 939 -0.50 -7.18 -11.94
C SER A 939 0.42 -6.53 -12.97
N VAL A 940 0.26 -5.24 -13.30
CA VAL A 940 1.15 -4.52 -14.26
C VAL A 940 2.58 -4.32 -13.73
N LYS A 941 2.95 -4.94 -12.60
CA LYS A 941 4.27 -4.88 -11.93
C LYS A 941 5.43 -5.56 -12.70
N HIS A 942 5.23 -6.11 -13.91
CA HIS A 942 6.07 -7.21 -14.42
C HIS A 942 6.66 -7.14 -15.84
N ASN A 943 6.29 -6.21 -16.72
CA ASN A 943 6.91 -6.09 -18.05
C ASN A 943 6.99 -4.63 -18.53
N ILE A 944 8.15 -3.99 -18.40
CA ILE A 944 8.28 -2.53 -18.61
C ILE A 944 8.97 -2.17 -19.94
N VAL A 945 9.88 -3.02 -20.45
CA VAL A 945 10.74 -2.68 -21.60
C VAL A 945 9.98 -2.64 -22.93
N VAL A 946 9.12 -3.63 -23.18
CA VAL A 946 8.29 -3.69 -24.41
C VAL A 946 7.34 -2.49 -24.47
N SER A 947 6.74 -2.16 -23.33
CA SER A 947 5.71 -1.13 -23.18
C SER A 947 6.29 0.30 -23.11
N ALA A 948 7.60 0.45 -22.90
CA ALA A 948 8.30 1.72 -23.12
C ALA A 948 8.43 2.06 -24.62
N ALA A 949 8.51 1.05 -25.51
CA ALA A 949 8.69 1.25 -26.95
C ALA A 949 7.45 1.77 -27.68
N SER A 950 6.30 1.93 -27.01
CA SER A 950 5.13 2.67 -27.52
C SER A 950 5.17 4.17 -27.21
N SER A 951 6.04 4.65 -26.32
CA SER A 951 6.01 6.06 -25.88
C SER A 951 6.13 7.02 -27.05
N ARG A 952 5.17 7.96 -27.17
CA ARG A 952 5.22 9.03 -28.18
C ARG A 952 6.45 9.90 -27.97
N LYS A 953 6.84 10.15 -26.72
CA LYS A 953 8.02 10.95 -26.35
C LYS A 953 9.31 10.24 -26.77
N LEU A 954 9.46 8.96 -26.41
CA LEU A 954 10.62 8.15 -26.79
C LEU A 954 10.74 7.95 -28.32
N ARG A 955 9.61 7.69 -29.02
CA ARG A 955 9.57 7.58 -30.50
C ARG A 955 9.98 8.88 -31.19
N THR A 956 9.54 10.03 -30.68
CA THR A 956 9.93 11.35 -31.20
C THR A 956 11.42 11.62 -30.99
N LEU A 957 11.95 11.36 -29.79
CA LEU A 957 13.39 11.50 -29.51
C LEU A 957 14.24 10.58 -30.39
N ALA A 958 13.87 9.30 -30.52
CA ALA A 958 14.53 8.36 -31.42
C ALA A 958 14.48 8.80 -32.89
N ARG A 959 13.36 9.41 -33.33
CA ARG A 959 13.24 9.97 -34.69
C ARG A 959 14.16 11.19 -34.91
N GLY A 960 14.48 11.93 -33.86
CA GLY A 960 15.50 12.99 -33.88
C GLY A 960 16.92 12.49 -34.12
N LEU A 961 17.18 11.19 -33.96
CA LEU A 961 18.47 10.53 -34.24
C LEU A 961 18.52 9.91 -35.66
N SER A 962 17.50 10.11 -36.51
CA SER A 962 17.47 9.61 -37.89
C SER A 962 18.24 10.52 -38.85
N PRO A 963 19.03 9.97 -39.81
CA PRO A 963 19.31 8.54 -40.02
C PRO A 963 20.33 8.00 -39.02
N GLY A 964 20.10 6.78 -38.53
CA GLY A 964 20.95 6.12 -37.54
C GLY A 964 20.57 4.65 -37.33
N PHE A 965 21.34 3.96 -36.48
CA PHE A 965 21.17 2.54 -36.16
C PHE A 965 20.59 2.37 -34.76
N LEU A 966 19.67 1.41 -34.60
CA LEU A 966 19.20 0.94 -33.30
C LEU A 966 19.68 -0.50 -33.10
N ARG A 967 20.47 -0.77 -32.06
CA ARG A 967 20.95 -2.11 -31.73
C ARG A 967 20.17 -2.69 -30.56
N PHE A 968 19.47 -3.79 -30.80
CA PHE A 968 18.90 -4.65 -29.76
C PHE A 968 19.93 -5.73 -29.41
N GLY A 969 20.85 -5.35 -28.51
CA GLY A 969 22.00 -6.15 -28.09
C GLY A 969 22.22 -6.07 -26.57
N GLY A 970 23.48 -6.18 -26.16
CA GLY A 970 23.91 -6.24 -24.77
C GLY A 970 23.86 -7.66 -24.18
N THR A 971 24.58 -7.86 -23.07
CA THR A 971 24.80 -9.15 -22.38
C THR A 971 23.58 -10.07 -22.15
N ARG A 972 22.33 -9.58 -22.25
CA ARG A 972 21.12 -10.41 -22.13
C ARG A 972 20.72 -11.11 -23.44
N THR A 973 21.12 -10.62 -24.62
CA THR A 973 20.84 -11.32 -25.89
C THR A 973 21.64 -12.62 -26.01
N ASP A 974 22.83 -12.69 -25.39
CA ASP A 974 23.61 -13.91 -25.17
C ASP A 974 22.81 -15.02 -24.43
N PHE A 975 21.66 -14.71 -23.81
CA PHE A 975 20.80 -15.66 -23.09
C PHE A 975 19.34 -15.63 -23.60
N LEU A 976 19.08 -14.97 -24.72
CA LEU A 976 17.72 -14.80 -25.25
C LEU A 976 17.27 -16.04 -26.06
N ILE A 977 16.01 -16.42 -25.92
CA ILE A 977 15.38 -17.52 -26.65
C ILE A 977 14.09 -17.02 -27.29
N PHE A 978 13.94 -17.16 -28.60
CA PHE A 978 12.68 -16.90 -29.29
C PHE A 978 11.74 -18.12 -29.16
N ASN A 979 10.50 -17.91 -28.73
CA ASN A 979 9.47 -18.95 -28.76
C ASN A 979 8.23 -18.44 -29.52
N PRO A 980 7.92 -19.01 -30.71
CA PRO A 980 6.79 -18.59 -31.53
C PRO A 980 5.42 -19.11 -31.07
N GLU A 981 5.36 -20.05 -30.12
CA GLU A 981 4.12 -20.69 -29.62
C GLU A 981 3.65 -20.11 -28.28
N LYS A 982 4.54 -19.40 -27.57
CA LYS A 982 4.21 -18.76 -26.29
C LYS A 982 3.24 -17.60 -26.53
N ASP A 983 2.08 -17.64 -25.87
CA ASP A 983 1.03 -16.63 -25.92
C ASP A 983 1.57 -15.19 -25.75
N SER A 984 1.09 -14.29 -26.63
CA SER A 984 1.23 -12.84 -26.48
C SER A 984 0.71 -12.40 -25.10
N THR A 985 1.45 -11.51 -24.44
CA THR A 985 0.97 -10.89 -23.19
C THR A 985 -0.23 -9.99 -23.46
N LEU A 986 -1.05 -9.71 -22.43
CA LEU A 986 -2.31 -8.98 -22.65
C LEU A 986 -2.07 -7.51 -23.08
N GLU A 987 -0.94 -6.92 -22.68
CA GLU A 987 -0.48 -5.63 -23.22
C GLU A 987 -0.16 -5.69 -24.73
N GLU A 988 0.32 -6.83 -25.23
CA GLU A 988 0.57 -7.08 -26.65
C GLU A 988 -0.73 -7.35 -27.42
N ARG A 989 -1.69 -8.08 -26.83
CA ARG A 989 -3.00 -8.36 -27.44
C ARG A 989 -3.90 -7.13 -27.55
N ASP A 990 -4.21 -6.47 -26.42
CA ASP A 990 -5.20 -5.39 -26.40
C ASP A 990 -4.72 -4.12 -27.14
N PHE A 991 -3.40 -3.85 -27.14
CA PHE A 991 -2.85 -2.60 -27.69
C PHE A 991 -2.10 -2.76 -29.01
N TRP A 992 -1.41 -3.88 -29.28
CA TRP A 992 -0.45 -3.97 -30.38
C TRP A 992 -0.86 -4.86 -31.55
N GLU A 993 -1.47 -6.03 -31.31
CA GLU A 993 -2.00 -6.88 -32.39
C GLU A 993 -2.95 -6.11 -33.36
N PRO A 994 -3.80 -5.16 -32.91
CA PRO A 994 -4.57 -4.29 -33.80
C PRO A 994 -3.74 -3.26 -34.60
N GLN A 995 -2.56 -2.86 -34.11
CA GLN A 995 -1.70 -1.86 -34.77
C GLN A 995 -0.74 -2.49 -35.78
N VAL A 996 -0.13 -3.63 -35.44
CA VAL A 996 0.79 -4.36 -36.32
C VAL A 996 0.07 -4.81 -37.60
N ASN A 997 -1.14 -5.37 -37.45
CA ASN A 997 -1.96 -5.82 -38.57
C ASN A 997 -2.49 -4.69 -39.48
N GLN A 998 -2.44 -3.43 -39.05
CA GLN A 998 -2.89 -2.29 -39.86
C GLN A 998 -1.75 -1.59 -40.63
N GLY A 999 -0.48 -1.91 -40.37
CA GLY A 999 0.68 -1.39 -41.11
C GLY A 999 0.92 0.13 -41.03
N ILE A 1000 0.10 0.84 -40.24
CA ILE A 1000 0.03 2.31 -40.17
C ILE A 1000 0.91 2.82 -39.03
N CYS A 1001 1.88 3.67 -39.35
CA CYS A 1001 2.71 4.40 -38.37
C CYS A 1001 1.93 5.53 -37.64
N GLY A 1002 0.60 5.40 -37.56
CA GLY A 1002 -0.34 6.40 -37.03
C GLY A 1002 -0.43 6.34 -35.52
N VAL A 1003 -0.53 7.51 -34.88
CA VAL A 1003 -0.38 7.64 -33.43
C VAL A 1003 -1.69 7.32 -32.71
N ARG A 1004 -1.88 6.06 -32.31
CA ARG A 1004 -2.63 5.78 -31.08
C ARG A 1004 -1.69 6.00 -29.91
N SER A 1005 -2.02 6.98 -29.06
CA SER A 1005 -1.30 7.23 -27.82
C SER A 1005 -1.45 6.06 -26.85
N ILE A 1006 -0.38 5.72 -26.11
CA ILE A 1006 -0.56 5.04 -24.83
C ILE A 1006 -1.51 5.90 -23.98
N PRO A 1007 -2.51 5.35 -23.27
CA PRO A 1007 -3.20 6.09 -22.22
C PRO A 1007 -2.17 6.59 -21.20
N THR A 1008 -2.15 7.88 -20.88
CA THR A 1008 -1.09 8.51 -20.06
C THR A 1008 -0.86 7.77 -18.72
N ALA A 1009 -1.93 7.22 -18.14
CA ALA A 1009 -1.89 6.40 -16.93
C ALA A 1009 -1.02 5.13 -17.04
N VAL A 1010 -0.84 4.54 -18.23
CA VAL A 1010 0.04 3.39 -18.47
C VAL A 1010 1.48 3.86 -18.69
N GLU A 1011 1.69 4.96 -19.43
CA GLU A 1011 3.03 5.56 -19.58
C GLU A 1011 3.61 5.99 -18.22
N GLU A 1012 2.83 6.72 -17.40
CA GLU A 1012 3.18 7.06 -16.01
C GLU A 1012 3.46 5.83 -15.13
N LEU A 1013 2.68 4.76 -15.28
CA LEU A 1013 2.83 3.55 -14.48
C LEU A 1013 4.15 2.84 -14.80
N LEU A 1014 4.53 2.75 -16.07
CA LEU A 1014 5.81 2.21 -16.53
C LEU A 1014 6.98 3.04 -16.00
N LEU A 1015 6.92 4.36 -16.13
CA LEU A 1015 7.94 5.29 -15.58
C LEU A 1015 8.04 5.15 -14.04
N SER A 1016 6.92 4.94 -13.34
CA SER A 1016 6.91 4.77 -11.87
C SER A 1016 7.51 3.44 -11.38
N GLN A 1017 7.53 2.41 -12.23
CA GLN A 1017 8.10 1.10 -11.90
C GLN A 1017 9.54 0.94 -12.35
N TRP A 1018 9.97 1.69 -13.38
CA TRP A 1018 11.32 1.61 -13.94
C TRP A 1018 12.44 1.63 -12.87
N PRO A 1019 12.42 2.49 -11.82
CA PRO A 1019 13.48 2.49 -10.79
C PRO A 1019 13.58 1.19 -9.97
N ILE A 1020 12.50 0.42 -9.86
CA ILE A 1020 12.49 -0.89 -9.19
C ILE A 1020 13.15 -1.92 -10.11
N GLN A 1021 12.76 -1.92 -11.39
CA GLN A 1021 13.32 -2.82 -12.39
C GLN A 1021 14.80 -2.54 -12.65
N GLU A 1022 15.22 -1.27 -12.72
CA GLU A 1022 16.62 -0.87 -12.84
C GLU A 1022 17.47 -1.42 -11.68
N LYS A 1023 17.00 -1.33 -10.43
CA LYS A 1023 17.69 -1.95 -9.28
C LYS A 1023 17.83 -3.47 -9.42
N ILE A 1024 16.86 -4.17 -10.01
CA ILE A 1024 16.95 -5.61 -10.31
C ILE A 1024 17.98 -5.87 -11.42
N LEU A 1025 17.88 -5.14 -12.54
CA LEU A 1025 18.77 -5.27 -13.70
C LEU A 1025 20.24 -5.06 -13.31
N LEU A 1026 20.54 -4.01 -12.52
CA LEU A 1026 21.87 -3.73 -11.97
C LEU A 1026 22.33 -4.83 -11.01
N LYS A 1027 21.48 -5.28 -10.08
CA LYS A 1027 21.84 -6.32 -9.10
C LYS A 1027 22.16 -7.66 -9.76
N GLU A 1028 21.48 -8.02 -10.84
CA GLU A 1028 21.83 -9.19 -11.67
C GLU A 1028 23.16 -8.97 -12.42
N GLN A 1029 23.38 -7.79 -13.00
CA GLN A 1029 24.61 -7.43 -13.71
C GLN A 1029 25.85 -7.49 -12.81
N TYR A 1030 25.77 -6.96 -11.58
CA TYR A 1030 26.84 -7.07 -10.58
C TYR A 1030 27.08 -8.52 -10.14
N ARG A 1031 26.03 -9.33 -9.98
CA ARG A 1031 26.11 -10.75 -9.60
C ARG A 1031 26.63 -11.66 -10.72
N LYS A 1032 26.64 -11.21 -11.98
CA LYS A 1032 27.08 -11.96 -13.18
C LYS A 1032 26.36 -13.28 -13.44
N LYS A 1033 25.26 -13.56 -12.72
CA LYS A 1033 24.43 -14.78 -12.88
C LYS A 1033 23.23 -14.45 -13.75
N TYR A 1034 23.33 -14.81 -15.04
CA TYR A 1034 22.28 -14.61 -16.04
C TYR A 1034 21.46 -15.90 -16.23
N LYS A 1035 20.24 -15.77 -16.75
CA LYS A 1035 19.32 -16.88 -17.02
C LYS A 1035 18.72 -16.74 -18.41
N ASN A 1036 18.39 -17.88 -19.02
CA ASN A 1036 17.72 -17.91 -20.32
C ASN A 1036 16.38 -17.17 -20.26
N THR A 1037 16.14 -16.25 -21.21
CA THR A 1037 15.01 -15.31 -21.20
C THR A 1037 14.22 -15.45 -22.50
N THR A 1038 12.92 -15.76 -22.41
CA THR A 1038 12.10 -16.07 -23.59
C THR A 1038 11.30 -14.88 -24.11
N ILE A 1039 11.50 -14.51 -25.38
CA ILE A 1039 10.68 -13.52 -26.11
C ILE A 1039 9.66 -14.19 -27.06
N THR A 1040 8.62 -13.44 -27.39
CA THR A 1040 7.47 -13.82 -28.24
C THR A 1040 7.55 -13.16 -29.63
N LYS A 1041 6.67 -13.59 -30.55
CA LYS A 1041 6.39 -12.92 -31.84
C LYS A 1041 6.11 -11.43 -31.67
N SER A 1042 5.11 -11.11 -30.84
CA SER A 1042 4.66 -9.76 -30.49
C SER A 1042 5.80 -8.83 -30.03
N THR A 1043 6.71 -9.31 -29.19
CA THR A 1043 7.87 -8.54 -28.74
C THR A 1043 8.81 -8.17 -29.90
N VAL A 1044 9.02 -9.06 -30.88
CA VAL A 1044 9.83 -8.78 -32.09
C VAL A 1044 9.14 -7.73 -32.97
N ASP A 1045 7.83 -7.85 -33.17
CA ASP A 1045 7.04 -6.93 -33.98
C ASP A 1045 7.06 -5.50 -33.42
N ILE A 1046 7.00 -5.37 -32.09
CA ILE A 1046 7.05 -4.08 -31.38
C ILE A 1046 8.42 -3.42 -31.53
N LEU A 1047 9.50 -4.19 -31.39
CA LEU A 1047 10.88 -3.71 -31.60
C LEU A 1047 11.10 -3.25 -33.06
N TYR A 1048 10.62 -4.03 -34.03
CA TYR A 1048 10.71 -3.67 -35.45
C TYR A 1048 9.85 -2.45 -35.80
N SER A 1049 8.61 -2.40 -35.30
CA SER A 1049 7.69 -1.26 -35.41
C SER A 1049 8.32 0.02 -34.86
N PHE A 1050 8.95 -0.03 -33.69
CA PHE A 1050 9.64 1.12 -33.10
C PHE A 1050 10.75 1.65 -34.01
N ALA A 1051 11.69 0.78 -34.43
CA ALA A 1051 12.79 1.16 -35.31
C ALA A 1051 12.29 1.77 -36.64
N LYS A 1052 11.34 1.10 -37.30
CA LYS A 1052 10.73 1.53 -38.56
C LYS A 1052 9.99 2.86 -38.45
N CYS A 1053 9.22 3.09 -37.38
CA CYS A 1053 8.51 4.35 -37.14
C CYS A 1053 9.45 5.54 -36.87
N SER A 1054 10.53 5.29 -36.12
CA SER A 1054 11.58 6.27 -35.82
C SER A 1054 12.61 6.44 -36.94
N LYS A 1055 12.51 5.68 -38.05
CA LYS A 1055 13.44 5.72 -39.19
C LYS A 1055 14.89 5.37 -38.81
N LEU A 1056 15.05 4.32 -37.99
CA LEU A 1056 16.34 3.76 -37.59
C LEU A 1056 16.50 2.34 -38.17
N ASP A 1057 17.71 2.01 -38.64
CA ASP A 1057 18.07 0.67 -39.09
C ASP A 1057 18.23 -0.25 -37.87
N LEU A 1058 17.42 -1.30 -37.75
CA LEU A 1058 17.49 -2.26 -36.64
C LEU A 1058 18.64 -3.26 -36.84
N ILE A 1059 19.44 -3.44 -35.80
CA ILE A 1059 20.44 -4.50 -35.64
C ILE A 1059 19.98 -5.40 -34.48
N PHE A 1060 19.83 -6.70 -34.71
CA PHE A 1060 19.34 -7.65 -33.72
C PHE A 1060 20.42 -8.67 -33.32
N GLY A 1061 20.75 -8.72 -32.02
CA GLY A 1061 21.73 -9.65 -31.46
C GLY A 1061 21.18 -11.04 -31.22
N LEU A 1062 21.85 -12.04 -31.83
CA LEU A 1062 21.53 -13.47 -31.70
C LEU A 1062 22.32 -14.12 -30.56
N ASN A 1063 21.68 -15.09 -29.90
CA ASN A 1063 22.25 -15.83 -28.78
C ASN A 1063 23.40 -16.76 -29.23
N ALA A 1064 24.63 -16.40 -28.88
CA ALA A 1064 25.83 -17.18 -29.17
C ALA A 1064 26.16 -18.28 -28.13
N LEU A 1065 25.42 -18.38 -27.01
CA LEU A 1065 25.67 -19.36 -25.94
C LEU A 1065 24.82 -20.64 -26.06
N LEU A 1066 23.84 -20.69 -26.95
CA LEU A 1066 23.21 -21.94 -27.37
C LEU A 1066 24.23 -22.78 -28.15
N ARG A 1067 24.52 -24.00 -27.67
CA ARG A 1067 25.63 -24.85 -28.14
C ARG A 1067 25.22 -26.33 -28.16
N LYS A 1068 25.65 -27.08 -29.18
CA LYS A 1068 25.29 -28.50 -29.37
C LYS A 1068 26.36 -29.43 -28.77
N GLY A 1069 26.10 -29.97 -27.57
CA GLY A 1069 26.86 -31.09 -26.98
C GLY A 1069 28.38 -30.91 -26.88
N GLY A 1070 28.86 -29.68 -26.95
CA GLY A 1070 30.24 -29.33 -27.32
C GLY A 1070 30.31 -27.84 -27.67
N LEU A 1071 31.34 -27.42 -28.41
CA LEU A 1071 31.58 -25.98 -28.69
C LEU A 1071 30.91 -25.43 -29.95
N GLN A 1072 30.22 -26.22 -30.76
CA GLN A 1072 29.54 -25.73 -31.98
C GLN A 1072 28.25 -24.96 -31.66
N TRP A 1073 28.04 -23.80 -32.29
CA TRP A 1073 26.83 -22.97 -32.12
C TRP A 1073 25.55 -23.71 -32.55
N ASP A 1074 24.49 -23.61 -31.74
CA ASP A 1074 23.17 -24.09 -32.13
C ASP A 1074 22.33 -22.98 -32.79
N SER A 1075 22.35 -22.95 -34.11
CA SER A 1075 21.56 -22.01 -34.90
C SER A 1075 20.05 -22.30 -34.92
N SER A 1076 19.56 -23.38 -34.30
CA SER A 1076 18.14 -23.79 -34.39
C SER A 1076 17.17 -22.70 -33.92
N ASN A 1077 17.44 -22.06 -32.78
CA ASN A 1077 16.57 -21.01 -32.25
C ASN A 1077 16.68 -19.69 -33.03
N ALA A 1078 17.87 -19.39 -33.58
CA ALA A 1078 18.06 -18.26 -34.48
C ALA A 1078 17.32 -18.47 -35.81
N GLN A 1079 17.27 -19.72 -36.31
CA GLN A 1079 16.52 -20.07 -37.51
C GLN A 1079 15.01 -19.87 -37.32
N LEU A 1080 14.43 -20.29 -36.19
CA LEU A 1080 13.02 -20.01 -35.86
C LEU A 1080 12.68 -18.51 -35.86
N LEU A 1081 13.60 -17.66 -35.40
CA LEU A 1081 13.46 -16.20 -35.44
C LEU A 1081 13.61 -15.65 -36.87
N LEU A 1082 14.56 -16.17 -37.66
CA LEU A 1082 14.77 -15.78 -39.06
C LEU A 1082 13.57 -16.17 -39.93
N ASP A 1083 13.02 -17.38 -39.77
CA ASP A 1083 11.82 -17.85 -40.47
C ASP A 1083 10.63 -16.93 -40.17
N TYR A 1084 10.45 -16.55 -38.90
CA TYR A 1084 9.39 -15.62 -38.50
C TYR A 1084 9.59 -14.22 -39.12
N CYS A 1085 10.76 -13.60 -38.94
CA CYS A 1085 11.06 -12.27 -39.50
C CYS A 1085 11.01 -12.25 -41.04
N ALA A 1086 11.40 -13.34 -41.70
CA ALA A 1086 11.25 -13.51 -43.15
C ALA A 1086 9.78 -13.58 -43.57
N SER A 1087 8.93 -14.31 -42.83
CA SER A 1087 7.48 -14.36 -43.08
C SER A 1087 6.82 -12.97 -43.00
N GLN A 1088 7.26 -12.15 -42.04
CA GLN A 1088 6.79 -10.77 -41.86
C GLN A 1088 7.49 -9.75 -42.79
N ARG A 1089 8.43 -10.20 -43.63
CA ARG A 1089 9.25 -9.37 -44.55
C ARG A 1089 10.03 -8.26 -43.83
N TYR A 1090 10.49 -8.52 -42.60
CA TYR A 1090 11.20 -7.53 -41.79
C TYR A 1090 12.64 -7.34 -42.28
N ASN A 1091 12.92 -6.19 -42.90
CA ASN A 1091 14.27 -5.78 -43.26
C ASN A 1091 15.02 -5.27 -42.02
N MET A 1092 15.88 -6.13 -41.44
CA MET A 1092 16.77 -5.82 -40.33
C MET A 1092 18.15 -6.47 -40.55
N SER A 1093 19.15 -5.99 -39.81
CA SER A 1093 20.52 -6.52 -39.82
C SER A 1093 20.81 -7.33 -38.55
N TRP A 1094 21.88 -8.13 -38.58
CA TRP A 1094 22.12 -9.19 -37.59
C TRP A 1094 23.50 -9.11 -36.95
N GLU A 1095 23.61 -9.66 -35.75
CA GLU A 1095 24.82 -9.73 -34.92
C GLU A 1095 24.81 -11.07 -34.16
N LEU A 1096 25.97 -11.65 -33.85
CA LEU A 1096 26.07 -12.92 -33.13
C LEU A 1096 26.95 -12.80 -31.87
N GLY A 1097 26.30 -12.89 -30.71
CA GLY A 1097 26.90 -12.71 -29.39
C GLY A 1097 27.25 -11.25 -29.07
N ASN A 1098 27.64 -10.98 -27.83
CA ASN A 1098 27.95 -9.61 -27.39
C ASN A 1098 29.38 -9.38 -26.90
N GLU A 1099 29.90 -10.23 -26.01
CA GLU A 1099 31.27 -10.11 -25.46
C GLU A 1099 31.92 -11.50 -25.29
N PRO A 1100 32.56 -12.07 -26.34
CA PRO A 1100 33.07 -13.44 -26.30
C PRO A 1100 34.13 -13.67 -25.21
N ASN A 1101 34.97 -12.66 -24.96
CA ASN A 1101 35.98 -12.67 -23.90
C ASN A 1101 35.37 -12.71 -22.49
N SER A 1102 34.09 -12.33 -22.33
CA SER A 1102 33.35 -12.39 -21.07
C SER A 1102 32.53 -13.67 -20.90
N PHE A 1103 32.29 -14.48 -21.93
CA PHE A 1103 31.43 -15.68 -21.85
C PHE A 1103 31.80 -16.60 -20.68
N ARG A 1104 33.09 -16.93 -20.51
CA ARG A 1104 33.56 -17.79 -19.41
C ARG A 1104 33.27 -17.20 -18.01
N LYS A 1105 33.09 -15.88 -17.88
CA LYS A 1105 32.69 -15.18 -16.64
C LYS A 1105 31.18 -15.02 -16.46
N LYS A 1106 30.38 -15.25 -17.52
CA LYS A 1106 28.91 -15.03 -17.57
C LYS A 1106 28.11 -16.34 -17.58
N SER A 1107 28.63 -17.38 -18.22
CA SER A 1107 27.98 -18.69 -18.41
C SER A 1107 28.89 -19.89 -18.15
N GLY A 1108 30.18 -19.66 -17.86
CA GLY A 1108 31.20 -20.73 -17.74
C GLY A 1108 31.74 -21.24 -19.08
N ILE A 1109 31.02 -21.03 -20.18
CA ILE A 1109 31.41 -21.46 -21.54
C ILE A 1109 32.59 -20.64 -22.04
N TYR A 1110 33.60 -21.31 -22.62
CA TYR A 1110 34.68 -20.68 -23.36
C TYR A 1110 34.60 -21.05 -24.84
N ILE A 1111 34.63 -20.04 -25.71
CA ILE A 1111 34.64 -20.18 -27.17
C ILE A 1111 35.87 -19.42 -27.66
N ASP A 1112 36.69 -20.04 -28.50
CA ASP A 1112 37.86 -19.40 -29.10
C ASP A 1112 37.48 -18.60 -30.37
N GLY A 1113 38.43 -17.80 -30.87
CA GLY A 1113 38.20 -16.93 -32.03
C GLY A 1113 38.04 -17.67 -33.36
N SER A 1114 38.56 -18.88 -33.50
CA SER A 1114 38.41 -19.70 -34.71
C SER A 1114 37.03 -20.33 -34.75
N GLN A 1115 36.57 -20.95 -33.65
CA GLN A 1115 35.20 -21.45 -33.53
C GLN A 1115 34.17 -20.34 -33.71
N LEU A 1116 34.38 -19.16 -33.10
CA LEU A 1116 33.50 -18.02 -33.30
C LEU A 1116 33.49 -17.54 -34.77
N GLY A 1117 34.65 -17.56 -35.45
CA GLY A 1117 34.74 -17.29 -36.88
C GLY A 1117 33.93 -18.27 -37.73
N GLN A 1118 33.97 -19.57 -37.38
CA GLN A 1118 33.15 -20.60 -38.03
C GLN A 1118 31.64 -20.39 -37.76
N ASP A 1119 31.26 -20.02 -36.53
CA ASP A 1119 29.86 -19.70 -36.19
C ASP A 1119 29.34 -18.51 -37.03
N PHE A 1120 30.20 -17.51 -37.25
CA PHE A 1120 29.92 -16.35 -38.11
C PHE A 1120 29.79 -16.72 -39.59
N ILE A 1121 30.64 -17.62 -40.10
CA ILE A 1121 30.54 -18.15 -41.46
C ILE A 1121 29.23 -18.95 -41.63
N HIS A 1122 28.87 -19.78 -40.65
CA HIS A 1122 27.61 -20.53 -40.64
C HIS A 1122 26.38 -19.59 -40.66
N LEU A 1123 26.38 -18.54 -39.83
CA LEU A 1123 25.34 -17.51 -39.87
C LEU A 1123 25.29 -16.76 -41.21
N TYR A 1124 26.44 -16.44 -41.81
CA TYR A 1124 26.50 -15.80 -43.12
C TYR A 1124 25.89 -16.67 -44.24
N HIS A 1125 26.13 -17.98 -44.21
CA HIS A 1125 25.48 -18.93 -45.13
C HIS A 1125 23.97 -19.05 -44.83
N LEU A 1126 23.56 -19.10 -43.56
CA LEU A 1126 22.16 -19.16 -43.16
C LEU A 1126 21.38 -17.90 -43.60
N LEU A 1127 21.93 -16.70 -43.44
CA LEU A 1127 21.29 -15.45 -43.91
C LEU A 1127 21.13 -15.41 -45.44
N ARG A 1128 21.95 -16.15 -46.20
CA ARG A 1128 21.89 -16.20 -47.67
C ARG A 1128 20.84 -17.16 -48.23
N THR A 1129 20.26 -18.06 -47.44
CA THR A 1129 19.13 -18.89 -47.88
C THR A 1129 17.86 -18.05 -48.05
N TYR A 1130 17.65 -17.06 -47.18
CA TYR A 1130 16.53 -16.12 -47.22
C TYR A 1130 16.75 -15.02 -48.25
N SER A 1131 15.86 -14.89 -49.23
CA SER A 1131 15.89 -13.83 -50.25
C SER A 1131 15.95 -12.42 -49.64
N SER A 1132 15.18 -12.18 -48.57
CA SER A 1132 15.14 -10.92 -47.82
C SER A 1132 16.47 -10.53 -47.15
N TYR A 1133 17.34 -11.50 -46.83
CA TYR A 1133 18.56 -11.28 -46.03
C TYR A 1133 19.87 -11.42 -46.81
N LYS A 1134 19.83 -11.73 -48.12
CA LYS A 1134 21.02 -11.76 -49.01
C LYS A 1134 21.84 -10.47 -48.99
N ASN A 1135 21.20 -9.33 -48.78
CA ASN A 1135 21.82 -8.00 -48.69
C ASN A 1135 21.81 -7.42 -47.25
N SER A 1136 21.42 -8.21 -46.25
CA SER A 1136 21.46 -7.77 -44.85
C SER A 1136 22.90 -7.62 -44.37
N LYS A 1137 23.12 -6.71 -43.42
CA LYS A 1137 24.45 -6.52 -42.81
C LYS A 1137 24.60 -7.49 -41.64
N LEU A 1138 25.79 -8.08 -41.52
CA LEU A 1138 26.19 -8.93 -40.41
C LEU A 1138 27.33 -8.23 -39.67
N TYR A 1139 27.17 -8.03 -38.35
CA TYR A 1139 28.14 -7.34 -37.49
C TYR A 1139 28.78 -8.28 -36.48
N GLY A 1140 30.06 -8.08 -36.21
CA GLY A 1140 30.80 -8.79 -35.17
C GLY A 1140 30.45 -8.28 -33.76
N PRO A 1141 30.68 -9.11 -32.71
CA PRO A 1141 30.47 -8.71 -31.32
C PRO A 1141 31.56 -7.76 -30.82
N ASP A 1142 31.32 -7.08 -29.70
CA ASP A 1142 32.30 -6.22 -29.04
C ASP A 1142 33.39 -7.07 -28.32
N VAL A 1143 34.67 -6.79 -28.59
CA VAL A 1143 35.81 -7.56 -28.03
C VAL A 1143 36.58 -6.71 -27.01
N GLY A 1144 36.11 -6.69 -25.76
CA GLY A 1144 36.51 -5.69 -24.75
C GLY A 1144 37.86 -5.86 -24.04
N GLN A 1145 38.65 -6.91 -24.33
CA GLN A 1145 40.03 -7.14 -23.83
C GLN A 1145 40.56 -8.54 -24.25
N PRO A 1146 41.71 -8.64 -24.95
CA PRO A 1146 42.38 -9.92 -25.21
C PRO A 1146 43.34 -10.35 -24.07
N ARG A 1147 43.89 -11.57 -24.16
CA ARG A 1147 44.84 -12.15 -23.18
C ARG A 1147 46.30 -12.07 -23.68
N LYS A 1148 47.26 -12.54 -22.86
CA LYS A 1148 48.72 -12.30 -22.97
C LYS A 1148 49.39 -12.48 -24.35
N ASN A 1149 48.80 -13.22 -25.29
CA ASN A 1149 49.41 -13.55 -26.59
C ASN A 1149 48.67 -12.88 -27.78
N THR A 1150 48.13 -11.67 -27.59
CA THR A 1150 47.43 -10.93 -28.65
C THR A 1150 47.75 -9.44 -28.54
N GLN A 1151 47.76 -8.71 -29.66
CA GLN A 1151 47.88 -7.24 -29.65
C GLN A 1151 46.75 -6.61 -28.83
N LYS A 1152 47.06 -5.56 -28.07
CA LYS A 1152 46.09 -4.85 -27.21
C LYS A 1152 45.16 -3.97 -28.03
N LEU A 1153 44.15 -4.56 -28.69
CA LEU A 1153 43.09 -3.76 -29.31
C LEU A 1153 42.27 -3.01 -28.25
N LEU A 1154 42.22 -1.68 -28.45
CA LEU A 1154 41.30 -0.67 -27.87
C LEU A 1154 41.10 -0.57 -26.35
N LYS A 1155 41.08 0.69 -25.90
CA LYS A 1155 40.11 1.16 -24.91
C LYS A 1155 39.06 1.99 -25.64
N SER A 1156 37.81 1.51 -25.74
CA SER A 1156 36.70 2.27 -26.36
C SER A 1156 36.12 3.37 -25.47
N TYR A 1157 36.70 3.60 -24.28
CA TYR A 1157 36.28 4.55 -23.26
C TYR A 1157 37.50 5.32 -22.74
N TYR A 1158 37.33 6.58 -22.35
CA TYR A 1158 38.42 7.40 -21.84
C TYR A 1158 38.85 6.97 -20.43
N VAL A 1159 37.89 6.70 -19.55
CA VAL A 1159 38.12 6.54 -18.10
C VAL A 1159 37.40 5.32 -17.50
N ASN A 1160 37.80 4.91 -16.30
CA ASN A 1160 37.18 3.82 -15.54
C ASN A 1160 36.03 4.36 -14.66
N GLY A 1161 34.79 3.89 -14.86
CA GLY A 1161 33.63 4.35 -14.08
C GLY A 1161 33.73 4.13 -12.57
N ARG A 1162 34.63 3.25 -12.10
CA ARG A 1162 34.88 2.98 -10.68
C ARG A 1162 35.83 3.96 -9.99
N SER A 1163 36.62 4.72 -10.76
CA SER A 1163 37.72 5.55 -10.25
C SER A 1163 37.87 6.90 -10.96
N ALA A 1164 36.97 7.25 -11.87
CA ALA A 1164 37.01 8.52 -12.60
C ALA A 1164 36.57 9.69 -11.71
N THR A 1165 37.37 10.74 -11.72
CA THR A 1165 37.15 12.02 -11.03
C THR A 1165 36.45 13.03 -11.95
N ARG A 1166 36.09 14.20 -11.41
CA ARG A 1166 35.56 15.31 -12.23
C ARG A 1166 36.67 15.89 -13.11
N GLU A 1167 37.90 15.83 -12.64
CA GLU A 1167 39.11 16.36 -13.23
C GLU A 1167 39.49 15.55 -14.48
N ASP A 1168 39.34 14.21 -14.44
CA ASP A 1168 39.53 13.34 -15.61
C ASP A 1168 38.57 13.69 -16.77
N PHE A 1169 37.34 14.11 -16.46
CA PHE A 1169 36.35 14.56 -17.45
C PHE A 1169 36.66 15.94 -18.06
N LEU A 1170 37.66 16.66 -17.52
CA LEU A 1170 38.10 17.98 -17.95
C LEU A 1170 39.56 18.02 -18.43
N SER A 1171 40.30 16.91 -18.32
CA SER A 1171 41.71 16.81 -18.69
C SER A 1171 41.90 16.71 -20.22
N PRO A 1172 42.66 17.62 -20.87
CA PRO A 1172 43.01 17.51 -22.28
C PRO A 1172 43.82 16.24 -22.59
N GLU A 1173 44.71 15.84 -21.68
CA GLU A 1173 45.54 14.63 -21.84
C GLU A 1173 44.67 13.37 -21.95
N VAL A 1174 43.58 13.30 -21.16
CA VAL A 1174 42.61 12.21 -21.23
C VAL A 1174 41.92 12.17 -22.60
N LEU A 1175 41.54 13.33 -23.17
CA LEU A 1175 40.94 13.40 -24.50
C LEU A 1175 41.90 12.92 -25.61
N GLU A 1176 43.18 13.25 -25.51
CA GLU A 1176 44.20 12.82 -26.48
C GLU A 1176 44.42 11.30 -26.51
N THR A 1177 44.18 10.57 -25.40
CA THR A 1177 44.37 9.10 -25.35
C THR A 1177 43.55 8.33 -26.39
N PHE A 1178 42.40 8.85 -26.81
CA PHE A 1178 41.55 8.21 -27.83
C PHE A 1178 42.18 8.27 -29.24
N ILE A 1179 43.00 9.30 -29.54
CA ILE A 1179 43.64 9.45 -30.85
C ILE A 1179 44.60 8.29 -31.11
N THR A 1180 45.45 7.93 -30.14
CA THR A 1180 46.37 6.79 -30.26
C THR A 1180 45.61 5.49 -30.46
N ALA A 1181 44.59 5.26 -29.63
CA ALA A 1181 43.79 4.03 -29.68
C ALA A 1181 43.03 3.84 -31.00
N VAL A 1182 42.67 4.92 -31.71
CA VAL A 1182 42.07 4.84 -33.06
C VAL A 1182 43.14 4.65 -34.14
N LYS A 1183 44.32 5.28 -34.03
CA LYS A 1183 45.43 5.06 -34.98
C LYS A 1183 45.85 3.59 -35.04
N ASP A 1184 46.01 2.94 -33.88
CA ASP A 1184 46.39 1.54 -33.77
C ASP A 1184 45.40 0.62 -34.52
N VAL A 1185 44.09 0.92 -34.40
CA VAL A 1185 43.01 0.15 -35.07
C VAL A 1185 43.01 0.35 -36.57
N LEU A 1186 43.13 1.60 -37.03
CA LEU A 1186 43.19 1.89 -38.47
C LEU A 1186 44.41 1.21 -39.11
N GLN A 1187 45.57 1.25 -38.45
CA GLN A 1187 46.77 0.55 -38.90
C GLN A 1187 46.59 -0.98 -38.95
N ILE A 1188 45.90 -1.58 -37.98
CA ILE A 1188 45.57 -3.03 -38.00
C ILE A 1188 44.59 -3.34 -39.14
N VAL A 1189 43.56 -2.51 -39.36
CA VAL A 1189 42.55 -2.73 -40.40
C VAL A 1189 43.15 -2.53 -41.79
N ASP A 1190 43.89 -1.46 -42.04
CA ASP A 1190 44.58 -1.23 -43.31
C ASP A 1190 45.67 -2.28 -43.58
N GLY A 1191 46.26 -2.86 -42.53
CA GLY A 1191 47.20 -3.98 -42.63
C GLY A 1191 46.58 -5.37 -42.82
N THR A 1192 45.26 -5.54 -42.68
CA THR A 1192 44.59 -6.86 -42.74
C THR A 1192 43.43 -6.94 -43.73
N VAL A 1193 42.61 -5.89 -43.83
CA VAL A 1193 41.49 -5.75 -44.79
C VAL A 1193 41.43 -4.29 -45.26
N PRO A 1194 42.32 -3.86 -46.18
CA PRO A 1194 42.41 -2.47 -46.64
C PRO A 1194 41.08 -1.86 -47.08
N GLY A 1195 40.83 -0.61 -46.67
CA GLY A 1195 39.62 0.12 -47.06
C GLY A 1195 38.31 -0.34 -46.39
N LYS A 1196 38.38 -1.25 -45.41
CA LYS A 1196 37.21 -1.66 -44.61
C LYS A 1196 36.83 -0.55 -43.62
N LYS A 1197 35.65 0.06 -43.83
CA LYS A 1197 35.05 1.05 -42.92
C LYS A 1197 34.97 0.53 -41.48
N VAL A 1198 35.52 1.31 -40.53
CA VAL A 1198 35.58 0.97 -39.10
C VAL A 1198 34.40 1.61 -38.35
N TRP A 1199 33.78 0.85 -37.45
CA TRP A 1199 32.67 1.28 -36.58
C TRP A 1199 33.12 1.17 -35.12
N LEU A 1200 32.67 2.11 -34.27
CA LEU A 1200 32.93 2.08 -32.82
C LEU A 1200 31.69 1.61 -32.07
N GLY A 1201 31.69 0.33 -31.67
CA GLY A 1201 30.66 -0.31 -30.86
C GLY A 1201 30.67 0.12 -29.37
N GLU A 1202 29.58 -0.23 -28.67
CA GLU A 1202 29.27 0.01 -27.24
C GLU A 1202 30.14 1.06 -26.51
N THR A 1203 30.13 2.32 -26.96
CA THR A 1203 31.00 3.35 -26.41
C THR A 1203 30.27 4.34 -25.49
N SER A 1204 31.02 4.88 -24.53
CA SER A 1204 30.60 5.91 -23.57
C SER A 1204 31.80 6.78 -23.16
N SER A 1205 31.61 7.68 -22.19
CA SER A 1205 32.71 8.39 -21.52
C SER A 1205 33.55 7.44 -20.66
N ALA A 1206 32.88 6.62 -19.83
CA ALA A 1206 33.50 5.75 -18.84
C ALA A 1206 33.00 4.29 -18.94
N TYR A 1207 33.89 3.31 -18.76
CA TYR A 1207 33.52 1.89 -18.80
C TYR A 1207 33.00 1.37 -17.45
N GLY A 1208 32.32 0.21 -17.47
CA GLY A 1208 31.96 -0.53 -16.26
C GLY A 1208 30.67 -0.08 -15.56
N GLY A 1209 29.75 0.59 -16.27
CA GLY A 1209 28.48 1.11 -15.74
C GLY A 1209 28.32 2.63 -15.87
N GLY A 1210 29.28 3.32 -16.50
CA GLY A 1210 29.46 4.77 -16.44
C GLY A 1210 30.11 5.21 -15.13
N ALA A 1211 30.54 6.46 -15.06
CA ALA A 1211 31.01 7.09 -13.83
C ALA A 1211 29.78 7.72 -13.10
N PRO A 1212 29.41 7.25 -11.90
CA PRO A 1212 28.27 7.79 -11.17
C PRO A 1212 28.37 9.30 -10.98
N ARG A 1213 27.22 9.99 -11.06
CA ARG A 1213 27.09 11.46 -11.01
C ARG A 1213 27.87 12.26 -12.09
N LEU A 1214 28.68 11.62 -12.94
CA LEU A 1214 29.47 12.29 -13.99
C LEU A 1214 28.97 11.94 -15.40
N SER A 1215 28.90 10.66 -15.77
CA SER A 1215 28.63 10.19 -17.14
C SER A 1215 27.26 10.57 -17.73
N ASN A 1216 26.29 10.96 -16.90
CA ASN A 1216 24.95 11.43 -17.29
C ASN A 1216 24.78 12.97 -17.24
N THR A 1217 25.84 13.73 -16.93
CA THR A 1217 25.79 15.19 -16.74
C THR A 1217 26.45 15.97 -17.88
N TYR A 1218 26.27 17.30 -17.88
CA TYR A 1218 26.80 18.20 -18.91
C TYR A 1218 28.30 18.03 -19.17
N VAL A 1219 29.11 17.70 -18.15
CA VAL A 1219 30.56 17.50 -18.31
C VAL A 1219 30.92 16.32 -19.23
N ALA A 1220 30.11 15.25 -19.22
CA ALA A 1220 30.27 14.12 -20.13
C ALA A 1220 29.98 14.48 -21.60
N GLY A 1221 29.25 15.58 -21.84
CA GLY A 1221 28.99 16.11 -23.17
C GLY A 1221 30.26 16.54 -23.91
N PHE A 1222 31.27 17.07 -23.20
CA PHE A 1222 32.54 17.47 -23.80
C PHE A 1222 33.31 16.25 -24.35
N MET A 1223 33.45 15.20 -23.53
CA MET A 1223 34.04 13.91 -23.98
C MET A 1223 33.27 13.29 -25.14
N TRP A 1224 31.95 13.43 -25.19
CA TRP A 1224 31.15 12.90 -26.30
C TRP A 1224 31.34 13.68 -27.60
N LEU A 1225 31.36 15.01 -27.54
CA LEU A 1225 31.62 15.88 -28.69
C LEU A 1225 33.04 15.70 -29.22
N ASP A 1226 34.03 15.59 -28.34
CA ASP A 1226 35.41 15.29 -28.69
C ASP A 1226 35.54 13.94 -29.41
N LYS A 1227 34.99 12.87 -28.82
CA LYS A 1227 34.96 11.54 -29.42
C LYS A 1227 34.34 11.52 -30.81
N LEU A 1228 33.21 12.21 -31.00
CA LEU A 1228 32.56 12.31 -32.32
C LEU A 1228 33.41 13.10 -33.33
N GLY A 1229 33.98 14.24 -32.94
CA GLY A 1229 34.85 15.05 -33.80
C GLY A 1229 36.13 14.33 -34.21
N LEU A 1230 36.79 13.66 -33.27
CA LEU A 1230 37.96 12.82 -33.52
C LEU A 1230 37.62 11.62 -34.41
N SER A 1231 36.51 10.92 -34.13
CA SER A 1231 36.05 9.78 -34.95
C SER A 1231 35.82 10.20 -36.40
N ALA A 1232 35.10 11.31 -36.62
CA ALA A 1232 34.85 11.84 -37.95
C ALA A 1232 36.15 12.30 -38.66
N ARG A 1233 37.06 12.98 -37.96
CA ARG A 1233 38.35 13.40 -38.51
C ARG A 1233 39.26 12.22 -38.89
N MET A 1234 39.09 11.07 -38.24
CA MET A 1234 39.90 9.86 -38.43
C MET A 1234 39.21 8.78 -39.28
N GLY A 1235 38.06 9.08 -39.91
CA GLY A 1235 37.40 8.15 -40.84
C GLY A 1235 36.63 7.00 -40.20
N ILE A 1236 36.28 7.08 -38.91
CA ILE A 1236 35.32 6.16 -38.30
C ILE A 1236 33.92 6.48 -38.82
N ASP A 1237 33.25 5.46 -39.35
CA ASP A 1237 32.01 5.61 -40.13
C ASP A 1237 30.76 5.77 -39.25
N VAL A 1238 30.74 5.09 -38.10
CA VAL A 1238 29.61 5.06 -37.15
C VAL A 1238 30.16 4.96 -35.72
N VAL A 1239 29.54 5.71 -34.79
CA VAL A 1239 29.84 5.66 -33.35
C VAL A 1239 28.56 5.33 -32.58
N MET A 1240 28.53 4.19 -31.90
CA MET A 1240 27.33 3.68 -31.22
C MET A 1240 27.38 3.94 -29.71
N ARG A 1241 26.50 4.82 -29.21
CA ARG A 1241 26.36 5.04 -27.76
C ARG A 1241 25.66 3.85 -27.10
N GLN A 1242 26.26 3.31 -26.05
CA GLN A 1242 25.96 1.97 -25.51
C GLN A 1242 24.53 1.76 -24.97
N VAL A 1243 23.85 2.78 -24.42
CA VAL A 1243 22.45 2.66 -23.96
C VAL A 1243 21.62 3.86 -24.43
N PHE A 1244 20.51 3.58 -25.10
CA PHE A 1244 19.49 4.58 -25.44
C PHE A 1244 18.57 4.88 -24.25
N TYR A 1245 17.86 3.85 -23.78
CA TYR A 1245 17.07 3.82 -22.55
C TYR A 1245 17.35 2.48 -21.86
N GLY A 1246 17.72 2.49 -20.58
CA GLY A 1246 18.24 1.30 -19.90
C GLY A 1246 19.00 1.61 -18.61
N ALA A 1247 19.34 0.55 -17.89
CA ALA A 1247 19.95 0.64 -16.56
C ALA A 1247 21.40 1.16 -16.58
N GLY A 1248 21.76 2.03 -15.63
CA GLY A 1248 23.13 2.53 -15.45
C GLY A 1248 23.32 4.01 -15.79
N THR A 1249 24.54 4.52 -15.62
CA THR A 1249 24.78 5.98 -15.46
C THR A 1249 25.21 6.73 -16.74
N TYR A 1250 24.79 6.24 -17.91
CA TYR A 1250 25.23 6.77 -19.23
C TYR A 1250 24.16 6.71 -20.34
N HIS A 1251 22.89 6.45 -20.00
CA HIS A 1251 21.78 6.40 -20.96
C HIS A 1251 21.52 7.74 -21.68
N LEU A 1252 21.03 7.70 -22.92
CA LEU A 1252 20.67 8.90 -23.69
C LEU A 1252 19.40 9.58 -23.17
N VAL A 1253 18.50 8.82 -22.57
CA VAL A 1253 17.19 9.29 -22.11
C VAL A 1253 16.90 8.75 -20.71
N ASP A 1254 16.39 9.59 -19.81
CA ASP A 1254 16.18 9.28 -18.41
C ASP A 1254 14.89 8.48 -18.11
N ALA A 1255 14.65 8.21 -16.83
CA ALA A 1255 13.45 7.52 -16.32
C ALA A 1255 12.12 8.30 -16.46
N ASN A 1256 12.12 9.50 -17.06
CA ASN A 1256 10.94 10.33 -17.40
C ASN A 1256 10.84 10.54 -18.93
N PHE A 1257 11.66 9.83 -19.72
CA PHE A 1257 11.92 10.06 -21.15
C PHE A 1257 12.43 11.48 -21.49
N GLU A 1258 13.16 12.15 -20.59
CA GLU A 1258 13.89 13.40 -20.89
C GLU A 1258 15.31 13.10 -21.44
N PRO A 1259 15.81 13.86 -22.43
CA PRO A 1259 17.14 13.65 -23.00
C PRO A 1259 18.26 14.08 -22.02
N LEU A 1260 19.32 13.27 -21.94
CA LEU A 1260 20.51 13.55 -21.13
C LEU A 1260 21.71 14.02 -21.97
N PRO A 1261 22.48 15.01 -21.48
CA PRO A 1261 22.39 15.62 -20.16
C PRO A 1261 21.37 16.76 -20.07
N VAL A 1262 20.63 16.83 -18.95
CA VAL A 1262 19.79 17.97 -18.59
C VAL A 1262 20.67 19.20 -18.33
N ARG A 1263 20.15 20.41 -18.59
CA ARG A 1263 20.77 21.65 -18.10
C ARG A 1263 20.89 21.60 -16.57
N ILE A 1264 22.05 22.00 -16.06
CA ILE A 1264 22.21 22.33 -14.64
C ILE A 1264 21.34 23.56 -14.36
N GLN A 1265 20.50 23.48 -13.32
CA GLN A 1265 19.86 24.63 -12.69
C GLN A 1265 20.74 25.13 -11.54
#